data_AF-A0A7V7ML18-F1
#
_entry.id   AF-A0A7V7ML18-F1
#
_cell.length_a   1.000
_cell.length_b   1.000
_cell.length_c   1.000
_cell.angle_alpha   90.00
_cell.angle_beta   90.00
_cell.angle_gamma   90.00
#
_symmetry.space_group_name_H-M   'P 1'
#
loop_
_entity.id
_entity.type
_entity.pdbx_description
1 polymer ?
#
loop_
_entity_poly.entity_id
_entity_poly.type
_entity_poly.pdbx_seq_one_letter_code
_entity_poly.pdbx_strand_id
1 'polypeptide(L)'
;MRASALILLILAFFAEDVCGQIRLQEWVATNVDGLLDEDGDSPDWMEIVNLNPSWQNLEGYGLSDKPGDPFRWVFPSVPLGPGRRVLVFASGKDRDFFINEKRTVIDAGALWRHWSGLQSPPLDWRQPNFDDQSWPEAPSGFGYGDGDDATVIQAPTVCLRHRFYLSAAELQEIRSAYFHADFDDGYAAWLNGVEIARVNLGAIGSLPDYDQLADREHEAELYRGAGPLNVWSIQDFTSVLQVGWNVLAAEVHNVAYLDDDLSFTPYLSFGLAVENPAPPHPDLFFPDRNLHANFGLDATGEDLLLTDPNGQPVDRVFVGPLPTGFSQGRKPVLSDELFFFEEPSPGLPNLHPGLPDFAPPVLASPPGGWVSSSVTVSLSTPSTQATIHYSLDGSEPTLQHPQYSGPILLSEEVSILRARAFENGLWPGSITTHTYLRNRQRSLPVWSLVTDPEHLWDWETGIYVLGPGASIFPPNFGANFWKDWERPMHVEFFETDGSLVLRQDTGVKIHGGWSRSNPQKSLRLMGRDGYGKEDIEYPFFGEEKVASFRRLLLRNSGNDWCQSHLRDGLMHELTQEVDLDVMAFRPSVVLLNGEYWGIHNIRERMDRFYVASHHNVDPDQIDLLEMDRGVVEGDTQHYDWMLNFIETHDMRLESNMDVVASMMEIDQFTTYNIFQIFFGNTDWPQNNIKYWRPRTAEGRWRWLMYDTDFGLGLEGRPENNDLHRAFAPPGGLFNPAWAFFLMRSLIVNDGFRIDFINRYSDYLNTWFKPEYTLPIAKFHMAAIGDEIKTHQRRWNFSIHKWTAEEEIILDFLKRRPAFAAQHLAQEFGLRDSLQLDLAIQPAGTGSIRLTGIEVDRPYQGQYFQNVPIRLTAVAMEGFAFDGWSDPTVPQEEEIQILPQGNYQITAKFRPVGSVLIHEINYNSEASADAGDWVELFNFSNQAQDLSGWELRDDLDSHRFVLPLGTVLRAGGYLVLCEDQALFQSQFPGVPVLGDWGFGLSGNGEQVRLFDDAGNLRDLVHYDDESPWPPEADGQGPTLELYQPWLNNDLGENWRASLAAHGTPGAKNSVTP
;
A
#
# COMPACT_ATOMS: atom_id res chain seq x y z
N MET A 1 -19.67 12.59 -86.00
CA MET A 1 -19.10 13.86 -85.52
C MET A 1 -20.16 14.58 -84.71
N ARG A 2 -19.85 15.00 -83.48
CA ARG A 2 -20.74 15.50 -82.39
C ARG A 2 -21.25 14.41 -81.43
N ALA A 3 -20.47 14.14 -80.37
CA ALA A 3 -20.94 13.77 -79.03
C ALA A 3 -19.73 13.39 -78.13
N SER A 4 -18.79 14.31 -77.88
CA SER A 4 -17.67 14.03 -76.94
C SER A 4 -17.05 15.29 -76.29
N ALA A 5 -17.80 16.37 -76.12
CA ALA A 5 -17.28 17.63 -75.55
C ALA A 5 -18.18 18.20 -74.43
N LEU A 6 -18.88 17.34 -73.69
CA LEU A 6 -19.76 17.73 -72.57
C LEU A 6 -19.62 16.79 -71.36
N ILE A 7 -18.41 16.31 -71.06
CA ILE A 7 -18.10 15.48 -69.87
C ILE A 7 -16.90 16.04 -69.06
N LEU A 8 -16.37 17.22 -69.42
CA LEU A 8 -15.16 17.79 -68.78
C LEU A 8 -15.39 19.16 -68.11
N LEU A 9 -16.65 19.51 -67.81
CA LEU A 9 -17.00 20.77 -67.13
C LEU A 9 -18.10 20.62 -66.05
N ILE A 10 -18.22 19.44 -65.45
CA ILE A 10 -18.99 19.17 -64.21
C ILE A 10 -18.15 18.24 -63.31
N LEU A 11 -16.86 18.54 -63.13
CA LEU A 11 -15.94 17.83 -62.23
C LEU A 11 -15.01 18.83 -61.51
N ALA A 12 -15.52 20.02 -61.21
CA ALA A 12 -14.81 21.08 -60.50
C ALA A 12 -15.68 21.78 -59.44
N PHE A 13 -16.63 21.05 -58.86
CA PHE A 13 -17.35 21.39 -57.62
C PHE A 13 -17.80 20.06 -57.03
N PHE A 14 -16.96 19.48 -56.19
CA PHE A 14 -17.19 18.48 -55.12
C PHE A 14 -15.81 17.91 -54.77
N ALA A 15 -14.98 18.77 -54.19
CA ALA A 15 -13.86 18.39 -53.36
C ALA A 15 -14.14 19.02 -52.00
N GLU A 16 -14.86 18.24 -51.19
CA GLU A 16 -14.84 18.18 -49.73
C GLU A 16 -14.73 19.51 -48.96
N ASP A 17 -15.87 20.16 -48.74
CA ASP A 17 -16.18 20.65 -47.39
C ASP A 17 -16.91 19.52 -46.67
N VAL A 18 -16.16 18.60 -46.06
CA VAL A 18 -16.66 17.71 -45.01
C VAL A 18 -16.07 18.23 -43.70
N CYS A 19 -16.57 19.36 -43.22
CA CYS A 19 -16.38 19.72 -41.82
C CYS A 19 -17.51 19.04 -41.03
N GLY A 20 -17.22 17.83 -40.55
CA GLY A 20 -18.07 17.02 -39.70
C GLY A 20 -17.25 15.83 -39.21
N GLN A 21 -16.61 15.96 -38.05
CA GLN A 21 -15.82 14.89 -37.44
C GLN A 21 -15.95 14.91 -35.92
N ILE A 22 -15.80 13.72 -35.31
CA ILE A 22 -15.47 13.58 -33.89
C ILE A 22 -14.03 14.03 -33.69
N ARG A 23 -13.75 14.84 -32.66
CA ARG A 23 -12.44 15.50 -32.55
C ARG A 23 -12.00 15.68 -31.09
N LEU A 24 -10.70 15.60 -30.81
CA LEU A 24 -10.13 16.03 -29.54
C LEU A 24 -10.20 17.57 -29.44
N GLN A 25 -10.57 18.13 -28.30
CA GLN A 25 -10.85 19.56 -28.20
C GLN A 25 -10.00 20.27 -27.14
N GLU A 26 -9.85 19.65 -25.99
CA GLU A 26 -9.08 20.16 -24.86
C GLU A 26 -8.57 18.98 -24.04
N TRP A 27 -7.39 19.09 -23.45
CA TRP A 27 -6.83 18.09 -22.57
C TRP A 27 -5.94 18.71 -21.51
N VAL A 28 -5.83 17.99 -20.40
CA VAL A 28 -5.01 18.30 -19.25
C VAL A 28 -4.25 17.03 -18.89
N ALA A 29 -2.92 17.10 -18.92
CA ALA A 29 -2.01 16.05 -18.46
C ALA A 29 -1.52 16.28 -17.03
N THR A 30 -2.05 17.33 -16.41
CA THR A 30 -1.78 17.70 -15.03
C THR A 30 -2.99 18.39 -14.41
N ASN A 31 -3.81 17.64 -13.70
CA ASN A 31 -4.97 18.19 -13.02
C ASN A 31 -4.71 18.27 -11.50
N VAL A 32 -4.73 19.47 -10.91
CA VAL A 32 -4.42 19.69 -9.48
C VAL A 32 -5.56 20.37 -8.74
N ASP A 33 -6.05 21.50 -9.25
CA ASP A 33 -7.16 22.27 -8.66
C ASP A 33 -8.40 22.29 -9.58
N GLY A 34 -8.43 21.42 -10.60
CA GLY A 34 -9.46 21.39 -11.63
C GLY A 34 -10.57 20.38 -11.37
N LEU A 35 -10.84 19.54 -12.37
CA LEU A 35 -11.96 18.60 -12.37
C LEU A 35 -11.64 17.37 -11.51
N LEU A 36 -12.28 17.20 -10.35
CA LEU A 36 -12.15 15.96 -9.59
C LEU A 36 -12.96 14.83 -10.23
N ASP A 37 -12.45 13.60 -10.14
CA ASP A 37 -13.22 12.40 -10.45
C ASP A 37 -14.10 11.96 -9.27
N GLU A 38 -14.88 10.90 -9.48
CA GLU A 38 -15.79 10.38 -8.47
C GLU A 38 -15.11 9.80 -7.21
N ASP A 39 -13.80 9.54 -7.25
CA ASP A 39 -13.03 9.05 -6.11
C ASP A 39 -12.35 10.21 -5.33
N GLY A 40 -12.58 11.44 -5.76
CA GLY A 40 -11.91 12.63 -5.21
C GLY A 40 -10.46 12.78 -5.67
N ASP A 41 -10.03 12.00 -6.65
CA ASP A 41 -8.74 12.17 -7.31
C ASP A 41 -8.86 13.29 -8.35
N SER A 42 -7.73 13.84 -8.80
CA SER A 42 -7.68 14.83 -9.88
C SER A 42 -6.92 14.24 -11.07
N PRO A 43 -7.46 13.21 -11.74
CA PRO A 43 -6.77 12.59 -12.86
C PRO A 43 -6.71 13.53 -14.06
N ASP A 44 -5.81 13.20 -14.97
CA ASP A 44 -5.73 13.82 -16.29
C ASP A 44 -7.04 13.59 -17.04
N TRP A 45 -7.33 14.45 -18.00
CA TRP A 45 -8.53 14.29 -18.80
C TRP A 45 -8.37 14.85 -20.20
N MET A 46 -9.22 14.34 -21.07
CA MET A 46 -9.37 14.83 -22.43
C MET A 46 -10.84 14.98 -22.80
N GLU A 47 -11.11 15.96 -23.64
CA GLU A 47 -12.42 16.27 -24.16
C GLU A 47 -12.51 15.91 -25.63
N ILE A 48 -13.61 15.24 -25.99
CA ILE A 48 -13.96 14.93 -27.38
C ILE A 48 -15.26 15.63 -27.74
N VAL A 49 -15.30 16.30 -28.89
CA VAL A 49 -16.47 17.03 -29.40
C VAL A 49 -17.01 16.38 -30.67
N ASN A 50 -18.34 16.30 -30.79
CA ASN A 50 -18.99 15.94 -32.05
C ASN A 50 -19.28 17.20 -32.89
N LEU A 51 -18.55 17.38 -33.99
CA LEU A 51 -18.79 18.49 -34.92
C LEU A 51 -19.80 18.15 -36.04
N ASN A 52 -20.30 16.91 -36.08
CA ASN A 52 -21.32 16.53 -37.05
C ASN A 52 -22.66 17.21 -36.75
N PRO A 53 -23.47 17.53 -37.78
CA PRO A 53 -24.81 18.10 -37.60
C PRO A 53 -25.84 17.07 -37.07
N SER A 54 -25.44 15.82 -36.89
CA SER A 54 -26.26 14.70 -36.39
C SER A 54 -25.64 14.04 -35.15
N TRP A 55 -26.47 13.32 -34.38
CA TRP A 55 -26.01 12.42 -33.33
C TRP A 55 -25.01 11.40 -33.89
N GLN A 56 -23.96 11.11 -33.11
CA GLN A 56 -22.98 10.07 -33.36
C GLN A 56 -22.89 9.19 -32.12
N ASN A 57 -22.53 7.92 -32.28
CA ASN A 57 -22.20 7.03 -31.17
C ASN A 57 -20.71 6.69 -31.27
N LEU A 58 -19.97 6.86 -30.17
CA LEU A 58 -18.54 6.53 -30.13
C LEU A 58 -18.26 5.05 -29.90
N GLU A 59 -19.28 4.19 -29.83
CA GLU A 59 -19.11 2.74 -29.64
C GLU A 59 -18.04 2.15 -30.58
N GLY A 60 -17.02 1.53 -29.99
CA GLY A 60 -15.93 0.89 -30.73
C GLY A 60 -14.83 1.82 -31.24
N TYR A 61 -14.92 3.14 -31.02
CA TYR A 61 -13.79 4.05 -31.29
C TYR A 61 -12.62 3.70 -30.36
N GLY A 62 -11.39 3.80 -30.87
CA GLY A 62 -10.18 3.58 -30.08
C GLY A 62 -9.55 4.89 -29.61
N LEU A 63 -9.10 4.93 -28.36
CA LEU A 63 -8.35 6.03 -27.74
C LEU A 63 -7.00 5.50 -27.27
N SER A 64 -5.91 6.20 -27.57
CA SER A 64 -4.57 5.72 -27.26
C SER A 64 -3.54 6.85 -27.17
N ASP A 65 -2.70 6.78 -26.16
CA ASP A 65 -1.43 7.51 -25.98
C ASP A 65 -0.24 6.84 -26.72
N LYS A 66 -0.47 5.67 -27.33
CA LYS A 66 0.53 4.88 -28.07
C LYS A 66 0.05 4.62 -29.49
N PRO A 67 0.53 5.38 -30.49
CA PRO A 67 0.09 5.21 -31.88
C PRO A 67 0.26 3.80 -32.47
N GLY A 68 1.14 2.97 -31.89
CA GLY A 68 1.31 1.55 -32.27
C GLY A 68 0.21 0.60 -31.76
N ASP A 69 -0.64 1.07 -30.84
CA ASP A 69 -1.75 0.34 -30.24
C ASP A 69 -3.03 1.20 -30.27
N PRO A 70 -3.73 1.28 -31.42
CA PRO A 70 -4.82 2.23 -31.62
C PRO A 70 -6.09 1.96 -30.79
N PHE A 71 -6.18 0.79 -30.16
CA PHE A 71 -7.33 0.35 -29.35
C PHE A 71 -6.95 0.12 -27.88
N ARG A 72 -5.93 0.83 -27.39
CA ARG A 72 -5.47 0.73 -26.00
C ARG A 72 -6.62 0.90 -25.01
N TRP A 73 -7.52 1.85 -25.28
CA TRP A 73 -8.84 1.92 -24.65
C TRP A 73 -9.92 2.05 -25.72
N VAL A 74 -11.06 1.38 -25.52
CA VAL A 74 -12.16 1.33 -26.51
C VAL A 74 -13.41 1.95 -25.90
N PHE A 75 -14.02 2.88 -26.63
CA PHE A 75 -15.22 3.54 -26.18
C PHE A 75 -16.41 2.56 -26.04
N PRO A 76 -17.14 2.63 -24.92
CA PRO A 76 -18.47 2.02 -24.80
C PRO A 76 -19.47 2.78 -25.69
N SER A 77 -20.75 2.39 -25.65
CA SER A 77 -21.80 3.17 -26.32
C SER A 77 -21.98 4.55 -25.66
N VAL A 78 -21.48 5.59 -26.33
CA VAL A 78 -21.57 7.00 -25.94
C VAL A 78 -22.34 7.78 -27.02
N PRO A 79 -23.67 7.96 -26.87
CA PRO A 79 -24.45 8.81 -27.77
C PRO A 79 -24.10 10.29 -27.56
N LEU A 80 -23.57 10.93 -28.60
CA LEU A 80 -23.06 12.30 -28.58
C LEU A 80 -23.75 13.18 -29.63
N GLY A 81 -24.53 14.15 -29.17
CA GLY A 81 -25.30 15.05 -30.04
C GLY A 81 -24.45 16.12 -30.75
N PRO A 82 -24.99 16.83 -31.74
CA PRO A 82 -24.28 17.90 -32.46
C PRO A 82 -23.75 18.99 -31.52
N GLY A 83 -22.44 19.28 -31.60
CA GLY A 83 -21.75 20.26 -30.77
C GLY A 83 -21.59 19.87 -29.30
N ARG A 84 -22.03 18.67 -28.90
CA ARG A 84 -21.85 18.12 -27.55
C ARG A 84 -20.46 17.55 -27.37
N ARG A 85 -20.04 17.49 -26.11
CA ARG A 85 -18.73 17.05 -25.65
C ARG A 85 -18.87 15.85 -24.72
N VAL A 86 -17.86 15.01 -24.68
CA VAL A 86 -17.67 13.99 -23.66
C VAL A 86 -16.28 14.15 -23.06
N LEU A 87 -16.20 14.02 -21.73
CA LEU A 87 -14.95 13.99 -20.99
C LEU A 87 -14.55 12.53 -20.76
N VAL A 88 -13.27 12.25 -20.89
CA VAL A 88 -12.65 10.96 -20.54
C VAL A 88 -11.47 11.28 -19.63
N PHE A 89 -11.48 10.74 -18.42
CA PHE A 89 -10.34 10.79 -17.53
C PHE A 89 -9.26 9.82 -18.02
N ALA A 90 -8.02 10.29 -18.12
CA ALA A 90 -6.84 9.45 -18.30
C ALA A 90 -6.29 9.13 -16.90
N SER A 91 -6.88 8.14 -16.24
CA SER A 91 -6.55 7.85 -14.83
C SER A 91 -5.94 6.47 -14.60
N GLY A 92 -5.83 5.64 -15.64
CA GLY A 92 -5.45 4.23 -15.48
C GLY A 92 -6.55 3.29 -14.97
N LYS A 93 -7.72 3.81 -14.55
CA LYS A 93 -8.75 3.04 -13.81
C LYS A 93 -9.62 2.13 -14.68
N ASP A 94 -9.50 2.22 -16.02
CA ASP A 94 -10.20 1.39 -17.01
C ASP A 94 -11.73 1.27 -16.80
N ARG A 95 -12.41 2.41 -16.64
CA ARG A 95 -13.87 2.47 -16.44
C ARG A 95 -14.56 2.87 -17.74
N ASP A 96 -15.32 1.96 -18.32
CA ASP A 96 -16.11 2.18 -19.54
C ASP A 96 -17.56 2.58 -19.23
N PHE A 97 -17.78 3.16 -18.05
CA PHE A 97 -19.12 3.45 -17.58
C PHE A 97 -19.57 4.86 -17.95
N PHE A 98 -20.58 4.96 -18.81
CA PHE A 98 -21.13 6.25 -19.25
C PHE A 98 -22.60 6.40 -18.83
N ILE A 99 -22.90 7.48 -18.09
CA ILE A 99 -24.27 7.93 -17.81
C ILE A 99 -24.41 9.37 -18.30
N ASN A 100 -25.46 9.64 -19.06
CA ASN A 100 -25.84 11.01 -19.42
C ASN A 100 -27.24 11.42 -18.94
N GLU A 101 -28.02 10.49 -18.36
CA GLU A 101 -29.29 10.77 -17.70
C GLU A 101 -29.41 10.02 -16.36
N LYS A 102 -29.83 10.72 -15.31
CA LYS A 102 -30.20 10.16 -14.01
C LYS A 102 -31.73 10.24 -13.88
N ARG A 103 -32.43 9.10 -13.94
CA ARG A 103 -33.90 9.03 -13.98
C ARG A 103 -34.46 8.36 -12.74
N THR A 104 -35.34 9.06 -12.02
CA THR A 104 -36.19 8.49 -10.97
C THR A 104 -37.39 7.82 -11.62
N VAL A 105 -37.56 6.52 -11.38
CA VAL A 105 -38.71 5.76 -11.88
C VAL A 105 -39.77 5.54 -10.82
N ILE A 106 -39.40 5.61 -9.55
CA ILE A 106 -40.33 5.62 -8.41
C ILE A 106 -39.89 6.75 -7.49
N ASP A 107 -40.78 7.72 -7.27
CA ASP A 107 -40.49 8.99 -6.62
C ASP A 107 -41.41 9.23 -5.41
N ALA A 108 -41.14 10.28 -4.63
CA ALA A 108 -42.02 10.71 -3.54
C ALA A 108 -43.44 11.00 -4.07
N GLY A 109 -44.44 10.54 -3.33
CA GLY A 109 -45.84 10.63 -3.73
C GLY A 109 -46.26 9.64 -4.85
N ALA A 110 -45.37 8.76 -5.31
CA ALA A 110 -45.78 7.64 -6.18
C ALA A 110 -46.85 6.80 -5.48
N LEU A 111 -47.78 6.21 -6.24
CA LEU A 111 -48.85 5.40 -5.67
C LEU A 111 -48.36 3.98 -5.36
N TRP A 112 -48.50 3.55 -4.10
CA TRP A 112 -48.13 2.23 -3.63
C TRP A 112 -49.36 1.48 -3.11
N ARG A 113 -49.36 0.17 -3.32
CA ARG A 113 -50.28 -0.75 -2.66
C ARG A 113 -49.71 -1.08 -1.28
N HIS A 114 -50.52 -1.04 -0.24
CA HIS A 114 -50.03 -1.24 1.12
C HIS A 114 -50.85 -2.25 1.93
N TRP A 115 -50.21 -2.83 2.93
CA TRP A 115 -50.81 -3.72 3.92
C TRP A 115 -50.40 -3.26 5.31
N SER A 116 -51.38 -2.89 6.14
CA SER A 116 -51.12 -2.58 7.55
C SER A 116 -50.69 -3.86 8.27
N GLY A 117 -49.50 -3.87 8.86
CA GLY A 117 -48.94 -5.03 9.54
C GLY A 117 -49.56 -5.31 10.92
N LEU A 118 -50.88 -5.13 11.05
CA LEU A 118 -51.65 -5.63 12.19
C LEU A 118 -51.85 -7.16 12.13
N GLN A 119 -51.52 -7.77 10.99
CA GLN A 119 -51.55 -9.21 10.74
C GLN A 119 -50.53 -9.57 9.64
N SER A 120 -50.09 -10.83 9.62
CA SER A 120 -49.14 -11.34 8.63
C SER A 120 -49.61 -11.15 7.19
N PRO A 121 -48.76 -10.63 6.27
CA PRO A 121 -49.07 -10.56 4.84
C PRO A 121 -48.97 -11.96 4.18
N PRO A 122 -49.57 -12.18 3.00
CA PRO A 122 -49.40 -13.41 2.23
C PRO A 122 -47.92 -13.69 1.91
N LEU A 123 -47.43 -14.92 2.09
CA LEU A 123 -45.98 -15.23 2.00
C LEU A 123 -45.27 -14.81 0.70
N ASP A 124 -46.00 -14.79 -0.43
CA ASP A 124 -45.51 -14.50 -1.77
C ASP A 124 -45.70 -13.04 -2.20
N TRP A 125 -46.12 -12.14 -1.29
CA TRP A 125 -46.49 -10.75 -1.62
C TRP A 125 -45.39 -9.93 -2.33
N ARG A 126 -44.12 -10.28 -2.09
CA ARG A 126 -42.92 -9.69 -2.71
C ARG A 126 -42.68 -10.13 -4.16
N GLN A 127 -43.34 -11.19 -4.62
CA GLN A 127 -43.09 -11.78 -5.93
C GLN A 127 -43.77 -10.98 -7.06
N PRO A 128 -43.19 -10.96 -8.28
CA PRO A 128 -43.75 -10.20 -9.41
C PRO A 128 -45.19 -10.57 -9.79
N ASN A 129 -45.56 -11.85 -9.61
CA ASN A 129 -46.84 -12.42 -10.02
C ASN A 129 -47.93 -12.38 -8.93
N PHE A 130 -47.65 -11.81 -7.77
CA PHE A 130 -48.64 -11.64 -6.70
C PHE A 130 -49.78 -10.67 -7.12
N ASP A 131 -51.02 -11.00 -6.75
CA ASP A 131 -52.22 -10.19 -7.01
C ASP A 131 -52.56 -9.31 -5.82
N ASP A 132 -52.18 -8.04 -5.90
CA ASP A 132 -52.34 -7.01 -4.87
C ASP A 132 -53.58 -6.13 -5.07
N GLN A 133 -54.51 -6.48 -5.98
CA GLN A 133 -55.70 -5.67 -6.26
C GLN A 133 -56.60 -5.40 -5.03
N SER A 134 -56.51 -6.28 -4.02
CA SER A 134 -57.24 -6.14 -2.77
C SER A 134 -56.57 -5.19 -1.76
N TRP A 135 -55.31 -4.82 -1.99
CA TRP A 135 -54.57 -3.90 -1.12
C TRP A 135 -54.98 -2.46 -1.45
N PRO A 136 -55.23 -1.60 -0.44
CA PRO A 136 -55.47 -0.18 -0.65
C PRO A 136 -54.27 0.49 -1.33
N GLU A 137 -54.53 1.54 -2.11
CA GLU A 137 -53.52 2.31 -2.85
C GLU A 137 -53.45 3.74 -2.31
N ALA A 138 -52.23 4.22 -2.04
CA ALA A 138 -51.99 5.54 -1.47
C ALA A 138 -50.58 6.05 -1.85
N PRO A 139 -50.33 7.38 -1.83
CA PRO A 139 -49.00 7.95 -2.13
C PRO A 139 -47.94 7.57 -1.08
N SER A 140 -46.66 7.47 -1.48
CA SER A 140 -45.52 7.26 -0.56
C SER A 140 -45.29 8.42 0.42
N GLY A 141 -44.67 8.11 1.56
CA GLY A 141 -44.70 8.91 2.80
C GLY A 141 -45.66 8.26 3.80
N PHE A 142 -45.36 7.02 4.18
CA PHE A 142 -46.23 6.19 5.01
C PHE A 142 -45.85 6.25 6.47
N GLY A 143 -46.79 6.65 7.33
CA GLY A 143 -46.50 6.84 8.74
C GLY A 143 -47.68 7.32 9.59
N TYR A 144 -47.44 7.87 10.77
CA TYR A 144 -48.50 8.23 11.73
C TYR A 144 -49.13 9.63 11.51
N GLY A 145 -48.60 10.45 10.61
CA GLY A 145 -49.15 11.75 10.25
C GLY A 145 -48.78 12.86 11.22
N ASP A 146 -47.52 12.88 11.68
CA ASP A 146 -46.96 13.81 12.67
C ASP A 146 -46.30 15.06 12.04
N GLY A 147 -46.04 15.06 10.73
CA GLY A 147 -45.65 16.27 10.00
C GLY A 147 -44.97 16.06 8.65
N ASP A 148 -44.56 14.84 8.33
CA ASP A 148 -43.77 14.46 7.17
C ASP A 148 -44.42 13.35 6.29
N ASP A 149 -45.51 12.73 6.75
CA ASP A 149 -46.23 11.70 6.01
C ASP A 149 -47.30 12.20 5.02
N ALA A 150 -47.31 11.62 3.81
CA ALA A 150 -48.40 11.79 2.85
C ALA A 150 -49.58 10.83 3.08
N THR A 151 -49.32 9.66 3.68
CA THR A 151 -50.30 8.60 3.95
C THR A 151 -50.24 8.16 5.40
N VAL A 152 -51.34 8.37 6.12
CA VAL A 152 -51.46 8.01 7.53
C VAL A 152 -51.85 6.54 7.72
N ILE A 153 -50.99 5.75 8.35
CA ILE A 153 -51.15 4.36 8.74
C ILE A 153 -50.83 4.22 10.24
N GLN A 154 -51.83 3.84 11.03
CA GLN A 154 -51.66 3.58 12.46
C GLN A 154 -51.31 2.10 12.71
N ALA A 155 -50.08 1.70 12.35
CA ALA A 155 -49.57 0.36 12.59
C ALA A 155 -48.05 0.43 12.85
N PRO A 156 -47.51 -0.44 13.71
CA PRO A 156 -46.06 -0.47 13.99
C PRO A 156 -45.25 -1.03 12.81
N THR A 157 -45.94 -1.61 11.81
CA THR A 157 -45.32 -2.20 10.62
C THR A 157 -46.18 -1.98 9.39
N VAL A 158 -45.55 -1.81 8.23
CA VAL A 158 -46.22 -1.64 6.93
C VAL A 158 -45.50 -2.40 5.82
N CYS A 159 -46.25 -3.13 5.00
CA CYS A 159 -45.74 -3.75 3.77
C CYS A 159 -46.22 -2.94 2.56
N LEU A 160 -45.32 -2.65 1.63
CA LEU A 160 -45.53 -1.74 0.51
C LEU A 160 -45.15 -2.41 -0.80
N ARG A 161 -45.97 -2.26 -1.84
CA ARG A 161 -45.71 -2.79 -3.19
C ARG A 161 -46.00 -1.77 -4.28
N HIS A 162 -45.08 -1.61 -5.22
CA HIS A 162 -45.21 -0.73 -6.38
C HIS A 162 -44.85 -1.44 -7.68
N ARG A 163 -45.64 -1.21 -8.73
CA ARG A 163 -45.42 -1.80 -10.06
C ARG A 163 -44.98 -0.73 -11.05
N PHE A 164 -43.91 -1.02 -11.79
CA PHE A 164 -43.43 -0.17 -12.87
C PHE A 164 -43.11 -1.00 -14.11
N TYR A 165 -43.05 -0.36 -15.28
CA TYR A 165 -42.86 -1.03 -16.57
C TYR A 165 -41.54 -0.62 -17.21
N LEU A 166 -40.81 -1.59 -17.78
CA LEU A 166 -39.62 -1.36 -18.59
C LEU A 166 -39.78 -2.01 -19.97
N SER A 167 -39.56 -1.24 -21.03
CA SER A 167 -39.42 -1.78 -22.38
C SER A 167 -38.05 -2.45 -22.59
N ALA A 168 -37.91 -3.22 -23.66
CA ALA A 168 -36.63 -3.85 -24.02
C ALA A 168 -35.55 -2.81 -24.37
N ALA A 169 -35.94 -1.65 -24.91
CA ALA A 169 -35.02 -0.55 -25.22
C ALA A 169 -34.54 0.11 -23.92
N GLU A 170 -35.44 0.49 -23.02
CA GLU A 170 -35.09 1.10 -21.74
C GLU A 170 -34.19 0.19 -20.90
N LEU A 171 -34.45 -1.12 -20.88
CA LEU A 171 -33.60 -2.06 -20.15
C LEU A 171 -32.16 -2.12 -20.70
N GLN A 172 -31.96 -1.90 -22.00
CA GLN A 172 -30.62 -1.83 -22.62
C GLN A 172 -29.90 -0.51 -22.36
N GLU A 173 -30.63 0.56 -22.02
CA GLU A 173 -30.10 1.88 -21.71
C GLU A 173 -29.64 1.99 -20.25
N ILE A 174 -30.16 1.16 -19.34
CA ILE A 174 -29.78 1.14 -17.93
C ILE A 174 -28.33 0.67 -17.78
N ARG A 175 -27.56 1.47 -17.04
CA ARG A 175 -26.16 1.23 -16.69
C ARG A 175 -26.01 1.01 -15.19
N SER A 176 -26.81 1.69 -14.36
CA SER A 176 -26.85 1.45 -12.92
C SER A 176 -28.26 1.59 -12.36
N ALA A 177 -28.49 0.98 -11.19
CA ALA A 177 -29.73 1.07 -10.45
C ALA A 177 -29.46 1.31 -8.97
N TYR A 178 -30.26 2.17 -8.36
CA TYR A 178 -30.13 2.54 -6.96
C TYR A 178 -31.48 2.59 -6.26
N PHE A 179 -31.51 2.11 -5.02
CA PHE A 179 -32.64 2.23 -4.11
C PHE A 179 -32.30 3.20 -2.99
N HIS A 180 -33.25 4.08 -2.66
CA HIS A 180 -33.08 5.06 -1.59
C HIS A 180 -34.33 5.09 -0.73
N ALA A 181 -34.18 5.39 0.57
CA ALA A 181 -35.31 5.62 1.44
C ALA A 181 -35.00 6.68 2.50
N ASP A 182 -35.98 7.57 2.74
CA ASP A 182 -36.13 8.25 4.03
C ASP A 182 -36.99 7.34 4.90
N PHE A 183 -36.56 7.05 6.12
CA PHE A 183 -37.19 6.03 6.93
C PHE A 183 -36.98 6.27 8.42
N ASP A 184 -37.93 5.75 9.18
CA ASP A 184 -37.86 5.62 10.62
C ASP A 184 -37.54 4.16 11.00
N ASP A 185 -36.71 4.01 12.02
CA ASP A 185 -36.25 2.78 12.67
C ASP A 185 -35.60 1.72 11.77
N GLY A 186 -36.36 0.95 11.00
CA GLY A 186 -35.83 -0.16 10.20
C GLY A 186 -36.71 -0.64 9.04
N TYR A 187 -36.07 -1.15 7.99
CA TYR A 187 -36.75 -1.70 6.81
C TYR A 187 -35.96 -2.80 6.10
N ALA A 188 -36.67 -3.56 5.25
CA ALA A 188 -36.11 -4.41 4.21
C ALA A 188 -36.84 -4.18 2.88
N ALA A 189 -36.11 -4.19 1.75
CA ALA A 189 -36.67 -3.94 0.42
C ALA A 189 -36.28 -5.01 -0.60
N TRP A 190 -37.20 -5.32 -1.51
CA TRP A 190 -37.05 -6.33 -2.55
C TRP A 190 -37.43 -5.80 -3.92
N LEU A 191 -36.63 -6.11 -4.94
CA LEU A 191 -36.94 -5.88 -6.34
C LEU A 191 -37.18 -7.24 -7.02
N ASN A 192 -38.37 -7.42 -7.59
CA ASN A 192 -38.81 -8.67 -8.18
C ASN A 192 -38.61 -9.91 -7.28
N GLY A 193 -38.75 -9.73 -5.96
CA GLY A 193 -38.60 -10.79 -4.96
C GLY A 193 -37.16 -11.06 -4.50
N VAL A 194 -36.16 -10.36 -5.05
CA VAL A 194 -34.76 -10.38 -4.60
C VAL A 194 -34.52 -9.23 -3.64
N GLU A 195 -33.92 -9.49 -2.48
CA GLU A 195 -33.60 -8.46 -1.48
C GLU A 195 -32.51 -7.54 -2.01
N ILE A 196 -32.74 -6.22 -1.95
CA ILE A 196 -31.82 -5.20 -2.48
C ILE A 196 -31.31 -4.23 -1.42
N ALA A 197 -31.96 -4.14 -0.26
CA ALA A 197 -31.56 -3.25 0.83
C ALA A 197 -32.17 -3.71 2.16
N ARG A 198 -31.44 -3.48 3.25
CA ARG A 198 -31.91 -3.71 4.64
C ARG A 198 -31.20 -2.78 5.60
N VAL A 199 -31.95 -2.19 6.53
CA VAL A 199 -31.42 -1.41 7.66
C VAL A 199 -32.18 -1.79 8.93
N ASN A 200 -31.46 -2.05 10.02
CA ASN A 200 -32.02 -2.25 11.38
C ASN A 200 -33.18 -3.24 11.48
N LEU A 201 -33.21 -4.31 10.69
CA LEU A 201 -34.33 -5.24 10.68
C LEU A 201 -33.88 -6.71 10.56
N GLY A 202 -33.30 -7.27 11.62
CA GLY A 202 -32.84 -8.66 11.67
C GLY A 202 -31.69 -8.98 10.71
N ALA A 203 -31.38 -10.27 10.59
CA ALA A 203 -30.25 -10.75 9.79
C ALA A 203 -30.49 -10.60 8.28
N ILE A 204 -29.44 -10.26 7.53
CA ILE A 204 -29.47 -10.17 6.06
C ILE A 204 -29.98 -11.47 5.44
N GLY A 205 -30.92 -11.36 4.49
CA GLY A 205 -31.52 -12.51 3.80
C GLY A 205 -32.56 -13.29 4.62
N SER A 206 -32.81 -12.93 5.88
CA SER A 206 -33.95 -13.46 6.65
C SER A 206 -35.24 -12.75 6.26
N LEU A 207 -36.37 -13.46 6.21
CA LEU A 207 -37.66 -12.81 6.00
C LEU A 207 -38.16 -12.26 7.34
N PRO A 208 -38.39 -10.93 7.47
CA PRO A 208 -38.96 -10.37 8.68
C PRO A 208 -40.34 -10.95 8.96
N ASP A 209 -40.63 -11.22 10.23
CA ASP A 209 -42.00 -11.49 10.67
C ASP A 209 -42.74 -10.17 10.84
N TYR A 210 -44.03 -10.12 10.48
CA TYR A 210 -44.82 -8.87 10.48
C TYR A 210 -44.93 -8.16 11.84
N ASP A 211 -44.67 -8.88 12.94
CA ASP A 211 -44.69 -8.40 14.32
C ASP A 211 -43.29 -8.29 14.92
N GLN A 212 -42.22 -8.50 14.13
CA GLN A 212 -40.85 -8.17 14.51
C GLN A 212 -40.74 -6.66 14.75
N LEU A 213 -39.84 -6.24 15.64
CA LEU A 213 -39.48 -4.83 15.84
C LEU A 213 -38.14 -4.55 15.16
N ALA A 214 -37.89 -3.28 14.81
CA ALA A 214 -36.57 -2.86 14.38
C ALA A 214 -35.53 -3.06 15.48
N ASP A 215 -34.27 -3.29 15.09
CA ASP A 215 -33.19 -3.59 16.01
C ASP A 215 -32.68 -2.34 16.75
N ARG A 216 -32.89 -1.15 16.18
CA ARG A 216 -32.35 0.14 16.64
C ARG A 216 -33.28 1.29 16.24
N GLU A 217 -33.24 2.35 17.04
CA GLU A 217 -33.92 3.63 16.76
C GLU A 217 -33.21 4.37 15.62
N HIS A 218 -33.95 4.99 14.70
CA HIS A 218 -33.44 5.87 13.64
C HIS A 218 -34.53 6.83 13.16
N GLU A 219 -34.30 8.15 13.10
CA GLU A 219 -35.32 9.10 12.65
C GLU A 219 -35.28 9.36 11.13
N ALA A 220 -36.45 9.49 10.49
CA ALA A 220 -36.57 10.13 9.18
C ALA A 220 -36.12 11.61 9.22
N GLU A 221 -35.28 12.05 8.26
CA GLU A 221 -34.60 13.36 8.36
C GLU A 221 -34.86 14.31 7.18
N LEU A 222 -35.48 13.84 6.08
CA LEU A 222 -35.62 14.67 4.87
C LEU A 222 -36.44 15.94 5.11
N TYR A 223 -37.47 15.87 5.96
CA TYR A 223 -38.30 17.03 6.32
C TYR A 223 -37.55 18.12 7.10
N ARG A 224 -36.39 17.78 7.69
CA ARG A 224 -35.51 18.72 8.41
C ARG A 224 -34.43 19.35 7.52
N GLY A 225 -34.41 19.00 6.23
CA GLY A 225 -33.42 19.49 5.27
C GLY A 225 -32.05 18.82 5.41
N ALA A 226 -32.01 17.60 5.95
CA ALA A 226 -30.80 16.79 6.07
C ALA A 226 -30.26 16.33 4.69
N GLY A 227 -29.03 15.81 4.69
CA GLY A 227 -28.29 15.37 3.51
C GLY A 227 -28.85 14.10 2.84
N PRO A 228 -28.10 13.49 1.91
CA PRO A 228 -28.62 12.44 1.04
C PRO A 228 -29.13 11.21 1.80
N LEU A 229 -30.23 10.64 1.31
CA LEU A 229 -30.90 9.43 1.83
C LEU A 229 -29.96 8.22 1.91
N ASN A 230 -30.34 7.17 2.65
CA ASN A 230 -29.63 5.89 2.61
C ASN A 230 -29.66 5.30 1.19
N VAL A 231 -28.53 5.39 0.48
CA VAL A 231 -28.38 5.01 -0.93
C VAL A 231 -27.80 3.59 -1.05
N TRP A 232 -28.54 2.70 -1.68
CA TRP A 232 -28.12 1.33 -1.97
C TRP A 232 -27.88 1.14 -3.46
N SER A 233 -26.66 0.76 -3.84
CA SER A 233 -26.37 0.33 -5.21
C SER A 233 -26.86 -1.10 -5.43
N ILE A 234 -27.68 -1.30 -6.47
CA ILE A 234 -28.20 -2.62 -6.83
C ILE A 234 -27.21 -3.25 -7.81
N GLN A 235 -26.21 -3.97 -7.30
CA GLN A 235 -25.10 -4.49 -8.11
C GLN A 235 -25.57 -5.40 -9.27
N ASP A 236 -26.43 -6.38 -8.97
CA ASP A 236 -26.89 -7.38 -9.95
C ASP A 236 -28.22 -7.00 -10.64
N PHE A 237 -28.48 -5.70 -10.83
CA PHE A 237 -29.75 -5.21 -11.38
C PHE A 237 -30.14 -5.85 -12.73
N THR A 238 -29.16 -6.23 -13.55
CA THR A 238 -29.37 -6.87 -14.86
C THR A 238 -30.00 -8.26 -14.76
N SER A 239 -29.75 -8.97 -13.66
CA SER A 239 -30.35 -10.29 -13.38
C SER A 239 -31.71 -10.19 -12.70
N VAL A 240 -31.97 -9.07 -12.03
CA VAL A 240 -33.17 -8.83 -11.24
C VAL A 240 -34.28 -8.17 -12.07
N LEU A 241 -33.94 -7.18 -12.89
CA LEU A 241 -34.90 -6.47 -13.75
C LEU A 241 -35.31 -7.33 -14.95
N GLN A 242 -36.55 -7.15 -15.40
CA GLN A 242 -37.09 -7.85 -16.56
C GLN A 242 -37.80 -6.91 -17.53
N VAL A 243 -37.85 -7.32 -18.80
CA VAL A 243 -38.69 -6.65 -19.81
C VAL A 243 -40.16 -6.86 -19.42
N GLY A 244 -40.90 -5.76 -19.36
CA GLY A 244 -42.30 -5.73 -18.94
C GLY A 244 -42.48 -5.19 -17.53
N TRP A 245 -43.41 -5.79 -16.77
CA TRP A 245 -43.74 -5.34 -15.42
C TRP A 245 -42.70 -5.81 -14.39
N ASN A 246 -42.23 -4.88 -13.58
CA ASN A 246 -41.36 -5.10 -12.43
C ASN A 246 -42.09 -4.67 -11.15
N VAL A 247 -41.63 -5.17 -10.00
CA VAL A 247 -42.20 -4.90 -8.68
C VAL A 247 -41.11 -4.49 -7.73
N LEU A 248 -41.27 -3.34 -7.09
CA LEU A 248 -40.52 -2.96 -5.89
C LEU A 248 -41.43 -3.19 -4.66
N ALA A 249 -40.88 -3.84 -3.64
CA ALA A 249 -41.57 -4.14 -2.40
C ALA A 249 -40.72 -3.70 -1.19
N ALA A 250 -41.33 -3.26 -0.11
CA ALA A 250 -40.63 -2.89 1.12
C ALA A 250 -41.46 -3.22 2.37
N GLU A 251 -40.79 -3.59 3.45
CA GLU A 251 -41.37 -3.88 4.75
C GLU A 251 -40.66 -3.05 5.81
N VAL A 252 -41.41 -2.28 6.59
CA VAL A 252 -40.89 -1.23 7.49
C VAL A 252 -41.46 -1.46 8.88
N HIS A 253 -40.62 -1.25 9.90
CA HIS A 253 -40.93 -1.59 11.29
C HIS A 253 -40.46 -0.51 12.25
N ASN A 254 -41.27 -0.23 13.27
CA ASN A 254 -40.83 0.52 14.45
C ASN A 254 -40.00 -0.36 15.38
N VAL A 255 -39.17 0.31 16.18
CA VAL A 255 -38.39 -0.24 17.29
C VAL A 255 -39.27 -0.58 18.50
N ALA A 256 -40.45 0.04 18.60
CA ALA A 256 -41.43 -0.22 19.65
C ALA A 256 -42.88 -0.27 19.13
N TYR A 257 -43.69 -1.19 19.65
CA TYR A 257 -45.11 -1.34 19.27
C TYR A 257 -46.01 -0.12 19.55
N LEU A 258 -45.59 0.74 20.48
CA LEU A 258 -46.37 1.90 20.92
C LEU A 258 -45.80 3.22 20.40
N ASP A 259 -44.74 3.17 19.58
CA ASP A 259 -44.24 4.36 18.91
C ASP A 259 -45.21 4.81 17.82
N ASP A 260 -45.31 6.13 17.69
CA ASP A 260 -46.25 6.82 16.81
C ASP A 260 -45.56 7.77 15.83
N ASP A 261 -44.33 7.43 15.42
CA ASP A 261 -43.42 8.21 14.57
C ASP A 261 -42.90 7.44 13.33
N LEU A 262 -43.44 6.25 13.04
CA LEU A 262 -43.10 5.49 11.82
C LEU A 262 -43.20 6.42 10.61
N SER A 263 -42.16 6.46 9.77
CA SER A 263 -42.15 7.22 8.51
C SER A 263 -41.37 6.43 7.45
N PHE A 264 -41.87 6.40 6.20
CA PHE A 264 -41.16 5.74 5.09
C PHE A 264 -41.49 6.29 3.71
N THR A 265 -40.46 6.75 3.00
CA THR A 265 -40.52 7.25 1.63
C THR A 265 -39.45 6.59 0.75
N PRO A 266 -39.81 5.59 -0.08
CA PRO A 266 -38.88 4.89 -0.97
C PRO A 266 -38.76 5.55 -2.35
N TYR A 267 -37.57 5.43 -2.93
CA TYR A 267 -37.22 5.88 -4.27
C TYR A 267 -36.48 4.77 -5.04
N LEU A 268 -36.70 4.71 -6.35
CA LEU A 268 -35.94 3.85 -7.27
C LEU A 268 -35.50 4.66 -8.47
N SER A 269 -34.21 4.59 -8.76
CA SER A 269 -33.60 5.46 -9.76
C SER A 269 -32.57 4.72 -10.61
N PHE A 270 -32.48 5.09 -11.88
CA PHE A 270 -31.57 4.49 -12.87
C PHE A 270 -30.60 5.51 -13.43
N GLY A 271 -29.35 5.06 -13.61
CA GLY A 271 -28.37 5.72 -14.46
C GLY A 271 -28.48 5.20 -15.89
N LEU A 272 -28.67 6.08 -16.86
CA LEU A 272 -28.95 5.73 -18.25
C LEU A 272 -27.95 6.37 -19.23
N ALA A 273 -27.70 5.67 -20.35
CA ALA A 273 -27.00 6.19 -21.51
C ALA A 273 -27.97 6.31 -22.71
N VAL A 274 -28.53 7.49 -22.95
CA VAL A 274 -29.63 7.70 -23.91
C VAL A 274 -29.38 8.83 -24.91
N GLU A 275 -30.12 8.78 -26.02
CA GLU A 275 -30.25 9.93 -26.91
C GLU A 275 -31.27 10.92 -26.34
N ASN A 276 -30.84 12.17 -26.10
CA ASN A 276 -31.63 13.27 -25.51
C ASN A 276 -31.96 13.09 -24.01
N PRO A 277 -30.97 13.28 -23.12
CA PRO A 277 -31.17 13.11 -21.68
C PRO A 277 -32.15 14.12 -21.08
N ALA A 278 -32.99 13.66 -20.17
CA ALA A 278 -33.81 14.51 -19.31
C ALA A 278 -32.97 15.20 -18.21
N PRO A 279 -33.37 16.39 -17.70
CA PRO A 279 -32.71 16.99 -16.54
C PRO A 279 -32.80 16.08 -15.31
N PRO A 280 -31.77 16.06 -14.45
CA PRO A 280 -31.75 15.21 -13.26
C PRO A 280 -32.85 15.63 -12.27
N HIS A 281 -33.33 14.66 -11.48
CA HIS A 281 -34.28 14.91 -10.40
C HIS A 281 -33.62 15.75 -9.28
N PRO A 282 -34.28 16.80 -8.75
CA PRO A 282 -33.67 17.74 -7.80
C PRO A 282 -33.27 17.13 -6.46
N ASP A 283 -33.97 16.08 -6.02
CA ASP A 283 -33.82 15.51 -4.66
C ASP A 283 -33.00 14.21 -4.63
N LEU A 284 -32.19 13.92 -5.66
CA LEU A 284 -31.44 12.66 -5.76
C LEU A 284 -29.93 12.86 -5.78
N PHE A 285 -29.26 12.12 -4.90
CA PHE A 285 -27.83 11.95 -4.91
C PHE A 285 -27.47 10.64 -5.60
N PHE A 286 -26.80 10.75 -6.74
CA PHE A 286 -26.15 9.62 -7.39
C PHE A 286 -24.66 9.91 -7.41
N PRO A 287 -23.81 8.95 -7.02
CA PRO A 287 -22.38 9.08 -7.28
C PRO A 287 -22.20 9.28 -8.78
N ASP A 288 -21.48 10.33 -9.16
CA ASP A 288 -21.04 10.48 -10.54
C ASP A 288 -20.17 9.27 -10.90
N ARG A 289 -20.27 8.83 -12.15
CA ARG A 289 -19.39 7.79 -12.69
C ARG A 289 -19.00 8.23 -14.08
N ASN A 290 -17.71 8.41 -14.27
CA ASN A 290 -17.17 8.98 -15.49
C ASN A 290 -16.46 7.90 -16.31
N LEU A 291 -16.09 8.25 -17.54
CA LEU A 291 -15.24 7.41 -18.38
C LEU A 291 -13.79 7.56 -17.91
N HIS A 292 -13.10 6.43 -17.69
CA HIS A 292 -11.69 6.38 -17.36
C HIS A 292 -10.95 5.49 -18.36
N ALA A 293 -10.01 6.06 -19.10
CA ALA A 293 -9.06 5.30 -19.88
C ALA A 293 -8.10 4.53 -18.96
N ASN A 294 -7.54 3.43 -19.47
CA ASN A 294 -6.56 2.60 -18.78
C ASN A 294 -5.11 3.13 -18.89
N PHE A 295 -4.96 4.43 -19.11
CA PHE A 295 -3.68 5.13 -19.17
C PHE A 295 -3.81 6.56 -18.63
N GLY A 296 -2.68 7.14 -18.19
CA GLY A 296 -2.52 8.56 -17.83
C GLY A 296 -1.91 9.36 -18.99
N LEU A 297 -1.86 10.69 -18.88
CA LEU A 297 -1.22 11.52 -19.90
C LEU A 297 0.17 11.99 -19.45
N ASP A 298 1.17 11.91 -20.33
CA ASP A 298 2.53 12.40 -20.07
C ASP A 298 2.62 13.91 -20.34
N ALA A 299 2.63 14.70 -19.27
CA ALA A 299 2.79 16.16 -19.34
C ALA A 299 4.12 16.62 -19.98
N THR A 300 5.13 15.75 -20.10
CA THR A 300 6.42 16.07 -20.72
C THR A 300 6.42 15.91 -22.24
N GLY A 301 5.54 15.07 -22.81
CA GLY A 301 5.47 14.87 -24.26
C GLY A 301 5.00 13.49 -24.73
N GLU A 302 3.82 13.39 -25.35
CA GLU A 302 3.33 12.17 -26.00
C GLU A 302 2.30 12.42 -27.11
N ASP A 303 1.91 11.38 -27.85
CA ASP A 303 0.86 11.44 -28.88
C ASP A 303 -0.47 10.93 -28.35
N LEU A 304 -1.53 11.73 -28.38
CA LEU A 304 -2.90 11.28 -28.14
C LEU A 304 -3.64 11.07 -29.46
N LEU A 305 -4.08 9.84 -29.68
CA LEU A 305 -4.70 9.34 -30.90
C LEU A 305 -6.15 8.90 -30.65
N LEU A 306 -7.06 9.37 -31.50
CA LEU A 306 -8.44 8.90 -31.61
C LEU A 306 -8.61 8.15 -32.95
N THR A 307 -9.18 6.95 -32.93
CA THR A 307 -9.43 6.13 -34.13
C THR A 307 -10.89 5.71 -34.26
N ASP A 308 -11.32 5.42 -35.49
CA ASP A 308 -12.63 4.83 -35.77
C ASP A 308 -12.65 3.32 -35.41
N PRO A 309 -13.80 2.65 -35.43
CA PRO A 309 -13.88 1.21 -35.14
C PRO A 309 -13.10 0.29 -36.10
N ASN A 310 -12.56 0.81 -37.20
CA ASN A 310 -11.69 0.08 -38.13
C ASN A 310 -10.20 0.38 -37.87
N GLY A 311 -9.87 1.14 -36.83
CA GLY A 311 -8.52 1.54 -36.45
C GLY A 311 -7.93 2.63 -37.33
N GLN A 312 -8.75 3.34 -38.11
CA GLN A 312 -8.28 4.49 -38.90
C GLN A 312 -8.20 5.74 -38.03
N PRO A 313 -7.08 6.50 -38.06
CA PRO A 313 -6.97 7.76 -37.34
C PRO A 313 -8.08 8.75 -37.68
N VAL A 314 -8.80 9.18 -36.66
CA VAL A 314 -9.83 10.23 -36.70
C VAL A 314 -9.17 11.56 -36.35
N ASP A 315 -8.48 11.64 -35.21
CA ASP A 315 -7.74 12.83 -34.79
C ASP A 315 -6.47 12.44 -34.05
N ARG A 316 -5.48 13.33 -34.05
CA ARG A 316 -4.21 13.13 -33.35
C ARG A 316 -3.66 14.47 -32.89
N VAL A 317 -3.20 14.52 -31.64
CA VAL A 317 -2.56 15.69 -31.03
C VAL A 317 -1.30 15.27 -30.29
N PHE A 318 -0.34 16.19 -30.16
CA PHE A 318 0.81 16.02 -29.29
C PHE A 318 0.50 16.71 -27.97
N VAL A 319 0.53 15.96 -26.88
CA VAL A 319 0.35 16.45 -25.51
C VAL A 319 1.73 16.80 -24.99
N GLY A 320 1.96 18.06 -24.61
CA GLY A 320 3.15 18.48 -23.88
C GLY A 320 4.17 19.36 -24.64
N PRO A 321 5.14 19.99 -23.93
CA PRO A 321 5.18 20.08 -22.48
C PRO A 321 4.02 20.94 -21.94
N LEU A 322 3.26 20.42 -20.97
CA LEU A 322 2.04 21.04 -20.45
C LEU A 322 2.19 21.34 -18.95
N PRO A 323 2.35 22.61 -18.56
CA PRO A 323 2.52 22.98 -17.15
C PRO A 323 1.32 22.63 -16.26
N THR A 324 1.61 22.50 -14.97
CA THR A 324 0.62 22.14 -13.97
C THR A 324 -0.58 23.08 -13.94
N GLY A 325 -1.80 22.53 -14.01
CA GLY A 325 -3.05 23.30 -13.95
C GLY A 325 -3.44 23.98 -15.27
N PHE A 326 -2.60 23.93 -16.30
CA PHE A 326 -2.94 24.42 -17.63
C PHE A 326 -3.58 23.31 -18.46
N SER A 327 -4.53 23.68 -19.32
CA SER A 327 -4.96 22.83 -20.42
C SER A 327 -4.34 23.27 -21.74
N GLN A 328 -4.30 22.36 -22.69
CA GLN A 328 -4.03 22.68 -24.08
C GLN A 328 -5.26 22.31 -24.91
N GLY A 329 -5.59 23.14 -25.89
CA GLY A 329 -6.75 22.88 -26.72
C GLY A 329 -6.85 23.81 -27.92
N ARG A 330 -7.89 23.60 -28.72
CA ARG A 330 -8.07 24.26 -30.02
C ARG A 330 -8.95 25.49 -29.91
N LYS A 331 -8.50 26.63 -30.46
CA LYS A 331 -9.31 27.87 -30.50
C LYS A 331 -9.11 28.65 -31.80
N PRO A 332 -10.19 29.01 -32.53
CA PRO A 332 -11.58 28.57 -32.35
C PRO A 332 -11.76 27.05 -32.60
N VAL A 333 -12.90 26.47 -32.23
CA VAL A 333 -13.18 25.00 -32.29
C VAL A 333 -12.89 24.33 -33.64
N LEU A 334 -12.98 25.09 -34.75
CA LEU A 334 -12.72 24.60 -36.11
C LEU A 334 -11.25 24.79 -36.55
N SER A 335 -10.40 25.38 -35.72
CA SER A 335 -8.98 25.62 -35.99
C SER A 335 -8.13 24.40 -35.66
N ASP A 336 -6.97 24.27 -36.30
CA ASP A 336 -5.91 23.34 -35.90
C ASP A 336 -4.90 24.00 -34.94
N GLU A 337 -5.00 25.31 -34.72
CA GLU A 337 -4.12 26.05 -33.81
C GLU A 337 -4.37 25.64 -32.35
N LEU A 338 -3.28 25.30 -31.67
CA LEU A 338 -3.27 24.94 -30.25
C LEU A 338 -2.84 26.14 -29.41
N PHE A 339 -3.54 26.31 -28.29
CA PHE A 339 -3.24 27.30 -27.28
C PHE A 339 -3.21 26.65 -25.91
N PHE A 340 -2.43 27.23 -25.01
CA PHE A 340 -2.45 26.91 -23.59
C PHE A 340 -3.42 27.83 -22.86
N PHE A 341 -4.23 27.27 -21.98
CA PHE A 341 -5.20 27.99 -21.15
C PHE A 341 -4.87 27.79 -19.67
N GLU A 342 -4.75 28.91 -18.94
CA GLU A 342 -4.61 28.91 -17.48
C GLU A 342 -5.91 28.51 -16.77
N GLU A 343 -7.06 28.72 -17.42
CA GLU A 343 -8.39 28.32 -16.96
C GLU A 343 -8.93 27.24 -17.90
N PRO A 344 -8.78 25.93 -17.55
CA PRO A 344 -9.36 24.84 -18.33
C PRO A 344 -10.89 24.91 -18.41
N SER A 345 -11.47 24.42 -19.51
CA SER A 345 -12.92 24.47 -19.76
C SER A 345 -13.59 23.09 -19.94
N PRO A 346 -13.44 22.15 -18.98
CA PRO A 346 -13.99 20.80 -19.13
C PRO A 346 -15.50 20.80 -19.39
N GLY A 347 -15.92 20.15 -20.47
CA GLY A 347 -17.33 20.04 -20.89
C GLY A 347 -17.90 21.31 -21.52
N LEU A 348 -17.10 22.38 -21.64
CA LEU A 348 -17.49 23.69 -22.13
C LEU A 348 -16.64 24.11 -23.34
N PRO A 349 -17.08 25.09 -24.16
CA PRO A 349 -16.24 25.63 -25.21
C PRO A 349 -15.04 26.44 -24.67
N ASN A 350 -13.86 26.30 -25.29
CA ASN A 350 -12.62 27.03 -24.94
C ASN A 350 -12.71 28.54 -25.25
N LEU A 351 -13.43 29.30 -24.42
CA LEU A 351 -13.65 30.73 -24.60
C LEU A 351 -12.60 31.60 -23.89
N HIS A 352 -11.89 31.06 -22.89
CA HIS A 352 -10.85 31.75 -22.11
C HIS A 352 -9.67 32.21 -22.99
N PRO A 353 -8.97 33.31 -22.65
CA PRO A 353 -7.76 33.73 -23.36
C PRO A 353 -6.71 32.59 -23.37
N GLY A 354 -6.13 32.32 -24.52
CA GLY A 354 -5.05 31.33 -24.67
C GLY A 354 -3.83 31.97 -25.32
N LEU A 355 -2.64 31.52 -24.93
CA LEU A 355 -1.35 31.94 -25.50
C LEU A 355 -0.64 30.74 -26.15
N PRO A 356 0.23 30.99 -27.15
CA PRO A 356 0.80 29.91 -27.95
C PRO A 356 1.92 29.13 -27.25
N ASP A 357 2.57 29.71 -26.24
CA ASP A 357 3.72 29.10 -25.55
C ASP A 357 4.03 29.81 -24.22
N PHE A 358 5.06 29.33 -23.52
CA PHE A 358 5.61 29.86 -22.28
C PHE A 358 6.98 30.52 -22.49
N ALA A 359 7.34 31.48 -21.63
CA ALA A 359 8.68 32.03 -21.62
C ALA A 359 9.72 30.97 -21.21
N PRO A 360 10.96 31.00 -21.75
CA PRO A 360 11.99 30.01 -21.41
C PRO A 360 12.36 29.98 -19.92
N PRO A 361 12.81 28.84 -19.37
CA PRO A 361 13.15 28.71 -17.96
C PRO A 361 14.33 29.60 -17.56
N VAL A 362 14.44 29.89 -16.26
CA VAL A 362 15.56 30.62 -15.66
C VAL A 362 16.62 29.64 -15.15
N LEU A 363 17.88 29.92 -15.40
CA LEU A 363 19.02 29.18 -14.85
C LEU A 363 19.69 30.01 -13.75
N ALA A 364 20.03 29.40 -12.63
CA ALA A 364 20.80 30.02 -11.55
C ALA A 364 22.20 29.42 -11.44
N SER A 365 23.21 30.27 -11.22
CA SER A 365 24.61 29.85 -11.09
C SER A 365 25.30 30.56 -9.92
N PRO A 366 25.90 29.83 -8.95
CA PRO A 366 25.88 28.37 -8.82
C PRO A 366 24.48 27.84 -8.48
N PRO A 367 24.19 26.55 -8.73
CA PRO A 367 22.93 25.94 -8.29
C PRO A 367 22.81 25.94 -6.76
N GLY A 368 21.58 25.78 -6.25
CA GLY A 368 21.30 25.57 -4.83
C GLY A 368 22.04 24.37 -4.23
N GLY A 369 22.27 24.40 -2.92
CA GLY A 369 23.13 23.44 -2.23
C GLY A 369 23.72 23.97 -0.93
N TRP A 370 24.56 23.14 -0.31
CA TRP A 370 25.39 23.57 0.82
C TRP A 370 26.54 24.49 0.37
N VAL A 371 26.70 25.61 1.08
CA VAL A 371 27.73 26.61 0.82
C VAL A 371 28.51 26.95 2.08
N SER A 372 29.82 27.11 1.94
CA SER A 372 30.73 27.38 3.07
C SER A 372 30.75 28.84 3.53
N SER A 373 30.25 29.77 2.70
CA SER A 373 30.17 31.20 3.00
C SER A 373 29.05 31.86 2.20
N SER A 374 28.90 33.18 2.29
CA SER A 374 27.93 33.91 1.47
C SER A 374 28.18 33.65 -0.03
N VAL A 375 27.11 33.45 -0.80
CA VAL A 375 27.18 33.09 -2.21
C VAL A 375 26.60 34.19 -3.08
N THR A 376 27.24 34.45 -4.23
CA THR A 376 26.72 35.37 -5.24
C THR A 376 26.13 34.55 -6.39
N VAL A 377 24.84 34.73 -6.66
CA VAL A 377 24.08 33.97 -7.66
C VAL A 377 23.79 34.85 -8.88
N SER A 378 24.07 34.32 -10.06
CA SER A 378 23.70 34.94 -11.34
C SER A 378 22.54 34.19 -11.96
N LEU A 379 21.57 34.93 -12.50
CA LEU A 379 20.42 34.39 -13.23
C LEU A 379 20.59 34.62 -14.74
N SER A 380 20.12 33.68 -15.54
CA SER A 380 20.07 33.81 -17.01
C SER A 380 18.85 33.08 -17.59
N THR A 381 18.43 33.46 -18.79
CA THR A 381 17.39 32.77 -19.56
C THR A 381 17.81 32.77 -21.04
N PRO A 382 17.46 31.74 -21.84
CA PRO A 382 17.82 31.67 -23.26
C PRO A 382 17.29 32.82 -24.12
N SER A 383 16.16 33.43 -23.76
CA SER A 383 15.56 34.54 -24.53
C SER A 383 16.17 35.88 -24.15
N THR A 384 16.61 36.64 -25.15
CA THR A 384 17.05 38.03 -24.97
C THR A 384 15.89 39.03 -24.91
N GLN A 385 14.67 38.58 -25.19
CA GLN A 385 13.45 39.39 -25.12
C GLN A 385 12.73 39.25 -23.77
N ALA A 386 13.03 38.18 -23.02
CA ALA A 386 12.45 37.93 -21.72
C ALA A 386 13.08 38.80 -20.61
N THR A 387 12.28 39.21 -19.64
CA THR A 387 12.74 39.77 -18.36
C THR A 387 12.67 38.71 -17.27
N ILE A 388 13.67 38.67 -16.39
CA ILE A 388 13.69 37.76 -15.23
C ILE A 388 13.26 38.54 -13.99
N HIS A 389 12.32 38.01 -13.23
CA HIS A 389 11.94 38.50 -11.91
C HIS A 389 12.19 37.41 -10.87
N TYR A 390 12.51 37.80 -9.64
CA TYR A 390 12.86 36.86 -8.58
C TYR A 390 12.30 37.26 -7.22
N SER A 391 12.15 36.28 -6.34
CA SER A 391 11.78 36.45 -4.93
C SER A 391 12.77 35.71 -4.02
N LEU A 392 12.83 36.13 -2.76
CA LEU A 392 13.72 35.56 -1.74
C LEU A 392 12.99 35.06 -0.48
N ASP A 393 11.66 35.16 -0.46
CA ASP A 393 10.78 34.83 0.67
C ASP A 393 9.86 33.62 0.40
N GLY A 394 10.04 32.98 -0.76
CA GLY A 394 9.22 31.86 -1.20
C GLY A 394 8.02 32.26 -2.08
N SER A 395 7.69 33.55 -2.23
CA SER A 395 6.59 33.99 -3.11
C SER A 395 6.81 33.62 -4.58
N GLU A 396 5.74 33.40 -5.33
CA GLU A 396 5.85 33.19 -6.77
C GLU A 396 6.32 34.47 -7.48
N PRO A 397 7.42 34.44 -8.26
CA PRO A 397 7.88 35.64 -8.93
C PRO A 397 6.87 36.12 -9.96
N THR A 398 6.43 37.36 -9.79
CA THR A 398 5.52 38.09 -10.70
C THR A 398 6.22 39.34 -11.28
N LEU A 399 5.56 40.04 -12.21
CA LEU A 399 6.04 41.32 -12.73
C LEU A 399 6.16 42.43 -11.66
N GLN A 400 5.55 42.26 -10.48
CA GLN A 400 5.66 43.20 -9.35
C GLN A 400 6.95 42.98 -8.53
N HIS A 401 7.58 41.81 -8.68
CA HIS A 401 8.81 41.47 -7.97
C HIS A 401 10.05 42.14 -8.60
N PRO A 402 11.17 42.23 -7.87
CA PRO A 402 12.40 42.80 -8.40
C PRO A 402 12.84 42.16 -9.73
N GLN A 403 13.05 43.01 -10.74
CA GLN A 403 13.65 42.58 -12.00
C GLN A 403 15.15 42.35 -11.79
N TYR A 404 15.65 41.20 -12.25
CA TYR A 404 17.07 40.86 -12.22
C TYR A 404 17.87 41.83 -13.10
N SER A 405 18.87 42.48 -12.51
CA SER A 405 19.74 43.46 -13.18
C SER A 405 21.25 43.21 -12.96
N GLY A 406 21.60 42.21 -12.15
CA GLY A 406 22.96 41.81 -11.82
C GLY A 406 23.00 40.78 -10.70
N PRO A 407 24.17 40.20 -10.40
CA PRO A 407 24.29 39.09 -9.45
C PRO A 407 23.74 39.42 -8.04
N ILE A 408 23.09 38.45 -7.42
CA ILE A 408 22.42 38.56 -6.12
C ILE A 408 23.32 37.98 -5.03
N LEU A 409 23.60 38.75 -3.97
CA LEU A 409 24.36 38.26 -2.81
C LEU A 409 23.41 37.64 -1.78
N LEU A 410 23.62 36.36 -1.46
CA LEU A 410 22.90 35.62 -0.42
C LEU A 410 23.80 35.43 0.81
N SER A 411 23.41 36.00 1.94
CA SER A 411 24.20 36.04 3.18
C SER A 411 23.58 35.32 4.37
N GLU A 412 22.30 34.94 4.29
CA GLU A 412 21.59 34.31 5.40
C GLU A 412 22.07 32.86 5.64
N GLU A 413 21.67 32.27 6.78
CA GLU A 413 21.96 30.85 7.05
C GLU A 413 21.22 29.94 6.07
N VAL A 414 19.98 30.29 5.76
CA VAL A 414 19.18 29.65 4.72
C VAL A 414 18.70 30.76 3.80
N SER A 415 18.87 30.59 2.49
CA SER A 415 18.34 31.52 1.49
C SER A 415 17.53 30.75 0.46
N ILE A 416 16.30 31.20 0.24
CA ILE A 416 15.45 30.73 -0.84
C ILE A 416 15.61 31.70 -2.01
N LEU A 417 15.72 31.17 -3.22
CA LEU A 417 15.68 31.94 -4.45
C LEU A 417 14.66 31.30 -5.39
N ARG A 418 13.59 32.03 -5.71
CA ARG A 418 12.68 31.67 -6.79
C ARG A 418 12.83 32.67 -7.92
N ALA A 419 12.87 32.22 -9.17
CA ALA A 419 12.98 33.10 -10.33
C ALA A 419 12.12 32.61 -11.50
N ARG A 420 11.54 33.56 -12.25
CA ARG A 420 10.65 33.30 -13.39
C ARG A 420 10.94 34.29 -14.52
N ALA A 421 10.82 33.82 -15.77
CA ALA A 421 10.97 34.66 -16.96
C ALA A 421 9.60 35.11 -17.48
N PHE A 422 9.54 36.33 -18.02
CA PHE A 422 8.36 36.95 -18.61
C PHE A 422 8.70 37.47 -20.01
N GLU A 423 7.90 37.10 -21.01
CA GLU A 423 8.05 37.56 -22.39
C GLU A 423 6.69 37.95 -22.97
N ASN A 424 6.64 39.06 -23.71
CA ASN A 424 5.39 39.61 -24.19
C ASN A 424 4.73 38.68 -25.22
N GLY A 425 3.48 38.27 -24.95
CA GLY A 425 2.71 37.38 -25.83
C GLY A 425 2.84 35.90 -25.50
N LEU A 426 3.60 35.55 -24.45
CA LEU A 426 3.75 34.19 -23.93
C LEU A 426 3.24 34.12 -22.48
N TRP A 427 2.86 32.93 -22.03
CA TRP A 427 2.65 32.68 -20.60
C TRP A 427 4.00 32.79 -19.85
N PRO A 428 4.00 33.17 -18.57
CA PRO A 428 5.24 33.23 -17.80
C PRO A 428 5.88 31.83 -17.68
N GLY A 429 7.21 31.75 -17.78
CA GLY A 429 7.96 30.48 -17.81
C GLY A 429 7.86 29.67 -16.51
N SER A 430 8.47 28.49 -16.42
CA SER A 430 8.50 27.73 -15.16
C SER A 430 9.27 28.49 -14.06
N ILE A 431 8.91 28.23 -12.80
CA ILE A 431 9.58 28.81 -11.64
C ILE A 431 10.79 27.96 -11.29
N THR A 432 11.97 28.56 -11.34
CA THR A 432 13.20 27.94 -10.85
C THR A 432 13.36 28.22 -9.36
N THR A 433 13.44 27.18 -8.54
CA THR A 433 13.60 27.29 -7.09
C THR A 433 14.92 26.67 -6.63
N HIS A 434 15.62 27.38 -5.74
CA HIS A 434 16.86 26.90 -5.12
C HIS A 434 16.93 27.27 -3.64
N THR A 435 17.32 26.31 -2.81
CA THR A 435 17.73 26.53 -1.43
C THR A 435 19.26 26.57 -1.33
N TYR A 436 19.79 27.59 -0.66
CA TYR A 436 21.21 27.69 -0.30
C TYR A 436 21.35 27.56 1.21
N LEU A 437 22.07 26.53 1.65
CA LEU A 437 22.28 26.21 3.07
C LEU A 437 23.70 26.58 3.47
N ARG A 438 23.84 27.58 4.34
CA ARG A 438 25.13 28.05 4.86
C ARG A 438 25.37 27.51 6.27
N ASN A 439 26.64 27.19 6.57
CA ASN A 439 27.13 26.70 7.87
C ASN A 439 26.86 25.21 8.16
N ARG A 440 26.64 24.84 9.44
CA ARG A 440 26.87 23.49 10.00
C ARG A 440 25.97 22.45 9.34
N GLN A 441 26.60 21.50 8.67
CA GLN A 441 26.01 20.22 8.28
C GLN A 441 25.35 19.55 9.49
N ARG A 442 24.07 19.21 9.36
CA ARG A 442 23.21 18.74 10.44
C ARG A 442 23.37 17.23 10.66
N SER A 443 23.06 16.76 11.86
CA SER A 443 23.06 15.32 12.18
C SER A 443 21.88 14.57 11.58
N LEU A 444 20.85 15.29 11.13
CA LEU A 444 19.67 14.77 10.46
C LEU A 444 19.61 15.31 9.02
N PRO A 445 19.04 14.53 8.08
CA PRO A 445 18.80 15.03 6.74
C PRO A 445 17.78 16.18 6.76
N VAL A 446 17.77 16.99 5.71
CA VAL A 446 17.01 18.25 5.64
C VAL A 446 16.05 18.25 4.46
N TRP A 447 14.78 18.45 4.74
CA TRP A 447 13.78 18.85 3.75
C TRP A 447 13.72 20.39 3.67
N SER A 448 13.88 20.95 2.48
CA SER A 448 13.49 22.33 2.18
C SER A 448 12.18 22.32 1.42
N LEU A 449 11.14 22.87 2.04
CA LEU A 449 9.79 22.97 1.47
C LEU A 449 9.53 24.45 1.13
N VAL A 450 9.32 24.75 -0.15
CA VAL A 450 9.15 26.11 -0.66
C VAL A 450 7.84 26.23 -1.43
N THR A 451 7.00 27.17 -1.03
CA THR A 451 5.74 27.50 -1.70
C THR A 451 5.40 28.98 -1.52
N ASP A 452 4.42 29.48 -2.26
CA ASP A 452 3.91 30.83 -2.03
C ASP A 452 3.45 30.98 -0.57
N PRO A 453 3.88 32.03 0.16
CA PRO A 453 3.44 32.27 1.54
C PRO A 453 1.91 32.29 1.70
N GLU A 454 1.14 32.70 0.69
CA GLU A 454 -0.32 32.70 0.74
C GLU A 454 -0.89 31.28 0.89
N HIS A 455 -0.27 30.27 0.26
CA HIS A 455 -0.68 28.87 0.40
C HIS A 455 -0.62 28.35 1.85
N LEU A 456 0.23 28.96 2.68
CA LEU A 456 0.38 28.60 4.09
C LEU A 456 -0.44 29.51 5.00
N TRP A 457 -0.40 30.82 4.75
CA TRP A 457 -0.75 31.84 5.74
C TRP A 457 -1.93 32.73 5.37
N ASP A 458 -2.44 32.67 4.14
CA ASP A 458 -3.63 33.44 3.79
C ASP A 458 -4.81 33.06 4.69
N TRP A 459 -5.59 34.04 5.12
CA TRP A 459 -6.70 33.80 6.04
C TRP A 459 -7.76 32.90 5.43
N GLU A 460 -8.06 33.06 4.14
CA GLU A 460 -9.16 32.33 3.50
C GLU A 460 -8.70 30.99 2.97
N THR A 461 -7.47 30.90 2.48
CA THR A 461 -6.96 29.77 1.69
C THR A 461 -5.70 29.11 2.27
N GLY A 462 -5.03 29.72 3.24
CA GLY A 462 -3.79 29.20 3.81
C GLY A 462 -4.01 27.92 4.62
N ILE A 463 -3.22 26.87 4.36
CA ILE A 463 -3.43 25.55 4.96
C ILE A 463 -2.97 25.45 6.42
N TYR A 464 -2.22 26.41 6.95
CA TYR A 464 -1.78 26.41 8.35
C TYR A 464 -2.67 27.23 9.30
N VAL A 465 -3.57 28.06 8.76
CA VAL A 465 -4.35 29.00 9.57
C VAL A 465 -5.68 28.41 10.04
N LEU A 466 -6.34 29.11 10.96
CA LEU A 466 -7.72 28.79 11.35
C LEU A 466 -8.67 29.04 10.19
N GLY A 467 -8.60 30.21 9.57
CA GLY A 467 -9.49 30.61 8.49
C GLY A 467 -10.97 30.73 8.88
N PRO A 468 -11.83 31.02 7.91
CA PRO A 468 -13.25 31.21 8.15
C PRO A 468 -13.92 29.87 8.53
N GLY A 469 -14.70 29.87 9.62
CA GLY A 469 -15.50 28.71 10.04
C GLY A 469 -14.85 27.83 11.13
N ALA A 470 -13.62 28.15 11.55
CA ALA A 470 -12.97 27.42 12.63
C ALA A 470 -13.73 27.56 13.96
N SER A 471 -13.98 26.43 14.62
CA SER A 471 -14.38 26.39 16.02
C SER A 471 -13.29 27.02 16.89
N ILE A 472 -13.72 27.78 17.91
CA ILE A 472 -12.81 28.37 18.90
C ILE A 472 -12.23 27.33 19.88
N PHE A 473 -12.82 26.14 19.92
CA PHE A 473 -12.39 25.06 20.81
C PHE A 473 -11.51 24.06 20.03
N PRO A 474 -10.38 23.62 20.62
CA PRO A 474 -9.61 22.51 20.07
C PRO A 474 -10.49 21.26 19.87
N PRO A 475 -10.29 20.51 18.78
CA PRO A 475 -9.18 20.64 17.83
C PRO A 475 -9.48 21.59 16.65
N ASN A 476 -10.36 22.58 16.85
CA ASN A 476 -10.71 23.65 15.90
C ASN A 476 -11.39 23.16 14.61
N PHE A 477 -12.36 22.26 14.75
CA PHE A 477 -13.17 21.78 13.62
C PHE A 477 -13.67 22.92 12.73
N GLY A 478 -13.67 22.70 11.41
CA GLY A 478 -14.01 23.72 10.41
C GLY A 478 -12.86 24.66 10.05
N ALA A 479 -11.69 24.57 10.71
CA ALA A 479 -10.54 25.34 10.30
C ALA A 479 -10.01 24.95 8.91
N ASN A 480 -9.23 25.83 8.30
CA ASN A 480 -8.58 25.60 7.02
C ASN A 480 -7.71 24.33 7.01
N PHE A 481 -6.98 24.05 8.08
CA PHE A 481 -6.23 22.78 8.22
C PHE A 481 -7.11 21.53 8.38
N TRP A 482 -8.43 21.66 8.50
CA TRP A 482 -9.38 20.54 8.45
C TRP A 482 -9.86 20.19 7.04
N LYS A 483 -9.78 21.14 6.11
CA LYS A 483 -10.22 20.94 4.72
C LYS A 483 -9.27 19.99 3.98
N ASP A 484 -9.83 19.14 3.13
CA ASP A 484 -9.06 18.19 2.33
C ASP A 484 -8.56 18.79 1.01
N TRP A 485 -7.87 19.91 1.11
CA TRP A 485 -7.33 20.65 -0.03
C TRP A 485 -5.81 20.58 -0.09
N GLU A 486 -5.28 20.64 -1.32
CA GLU A 486 -3.86 20.50 -1.65
C GLU A 486 -3.25 21.86 -2.03
N ARG A 487 -1.95 22.04 -1.82
CA ARG A 487 -1.21 23.21 -2.33
C ARG A 487 0.04 22.75 -3.08
N PRO A 488 0.45 23.47 -4.14
CA PRO A 488 1.72 23.19 -4.80
C PRO A 488 2.89 23.50 -3.85
N MET A 489 3.93 22.67 -3.88
CA MET A 489 5.11 22.78 -3.02
C MET A 489 6.35 22.28 -3.76
N HIS A 490 7.36 23.13 -3.89
CA HIS A 490 8.68 22.71 -4.33
C HIS A 490 9.44 22.08 -3.16
N VAL A 491 10.03 20.90 -3.38
CA VAL A 491 10.76 20.17 -2.34
C VAL A 491 12.19 19.86 -2.77
N GLU A 492 13.11 20.06 -1.84
CA GLU A 492 14.51 19.63 -1.96
C GLU A 492 14.89 18.80 -0.74
N PHE A 493 15.56 17.66 -0.95
CA PHE A 493 16.05 16.81 0.14
C PHE A 493 17.58 16.77 0.14
N PHE A 494 18.15 17.14 1.27
CA PHE A 494 19.59 17.13 1.50
C PHE A 494 19.94 16.01 2.49
N GLU A 495 20.89 15.16 2.11
CA GLU A 495 21.37 14.11 2.99
C GLU A 495 22.28 14.65 4.10
N THR A 496 22.51 13.80 5.10
CA THR A 496 23.40 14.06 6.23
C THR A 496 24.83 14.35 5.81
N ASP A 497 25.27 13.91 4.62
CA ASP A 497 26.58 14.24 4.03
C ASP A 497 26.62 15.62 3.33
N GLY A 498 25.46 16.29 3.21
CA GLY A 498 25.28 17.57 2.54
C GLY A 498 24.98 17.47 1.04
N SER A 499 24.83 16.29 0.48
CA SER A 499 24.43 16.12 -0.92
C SER A 499 22.95 16.49 -1.12
N LEU A 500 22.63 17.17 -2.22
CA LEU A 500 21.25 17.36 -2.68
C LEU A 500 20.89 16.15 -3.54
N VAL A 501 20.00 15.29 -3.04
CA VAL A 501 19.69 13.99 -3.67
C VAL A 501 18.32 13.96 -4.35
N LEU A 502 17.42 14.88 -3.97
CA LEU A 502 16.09 15.01 -4.57
C LEU A 502 15.74 16.49 -4.75
N ARG A 503 15.21 16.84 -5.93
CA ARG A 503 14.52 18.10 -6.20
C ARG A 503 13.35 17.83 -7.11
N GLN A 504 12.15 18.22 -6.69
CA GLN A 504 10.94 18.13 -7.52
C GLN A 504 9.83 19.02 -6.97
N ASP A 505 8.80 19.26 -7.78
CA ASP A 505 7.54 19.81 -7.27
C ASP A 505 6.67 18.66 -6.75
N THR A 506 5.80 18.96 -5.78
CA THR A 506 4.85 18.03 -5.18
C THR A 506 3.59 18.78 -4.76
N GLY A 507 2.53 18.04 -4.48
CA GLY A 507 1.40 18.56 -3.71
C GLY A 507 1.68 18.42 -2.22
N VAL A 508 1.12 19.32 -1.40
CA VAL A 508 1.15 19.19 0.05
C VAL A 508 -0.25 19.31 0.64
N LYS A 509 -0.57 18.41 1.58
CA LYS A 509 -1.78 18.46 2.41
C LYS A 509 -1.41 18.41 3.89
N ILE A 510 -2.26 19.02 4.73
CA ILE A 510 -2.19 18.81 6.18
C ILE A 510 -2.67 17.39 6.51
N HIS A 511 -1.92 16.69 7.35
CA HIS A 511 -2.23 15.33 7.78
C HIS A 511 -2.49 15.23 9.30
N GLY A 512 -3.24 14.20 9.69
CA GLY A 512 -3.54 13.85 11.09
C GLY A 512 -5.02 13.98 11.43
N GLY A 513 -5.37 13.72 12.69
CA GLY A 513 -6.67 14.02 13.28
C GLY A 513 -6.55 15.21 14.23
N TRP A 514 -6.58 14.95 15.54
CA TRP A 514 -6.44 15.99 16.58
C TRP A 514 -5.13 16.77 16.52
N SER A 515 -4.04 16.11 16.09
CA SER A 515 -2.72 16.70 15.92
C SER A 515 -2.67 17.83 14.87
N ARG A 516 -3.71 17.98 14.04
CA ARG A 516 -3.89 19.13 13.15
C ARG A 516 -3.95 20.45 13.91
N SER A 517 -4.41 20.48 15.15
CA SER A 517 -4.42 21.70 15.95
C SER A 517 -3.03 22.11 16.47
N ASN A 518 -2.03 21.22 16.43
CA ASN A 518 -0.68 21.54 16.88
C ASN A 518 -0.05 22.61 15.96
N PRO A 519 0.67 23.63 16.50
CA PRO A 519 1.39 24.62 15.71
C PRO A 519 2.28 24.02 14.61
N GLN A 520 3.05 22.98 14.92
CA GLN A 520 3.73 22.16 13.91
C GLN A 520 2.73 21.15 13.36
N LYS A 521 2.41 21.25 12.07
CA LYS A 521 1.50 20.31 11.39
C LYS A 521 2.28 19.13 10.84
N SER A 522 1.64 17.97 10.72
CA SER A 522 2.13 16.91 9.83
C SER A 522 1.79 17.28 8.39
N LEU A 523 2.71 17.01 7.47
CA LEU A 523 2.59 17.33 6.05
C LEU A 523 2.65 16.03 5.24
N ARG A 524 1.65 15.81 4.38
CA ARG A 524 1.68 14.74 3.39
C ARG A 524 2.16 15.33 2.07
N LEU A 525 3.31 14.86 1.59
CA LEU A 525 3.81 15.15 0.25
C LEU A 525 3.15 14.19 -0.74
N MET A 526 2.69 14.72 -1.86
CA MET A 526 1.94 14.02 -2.89
C MET A 526 2.74 14.08 -4.20
N GLY A 527 3.24 12.93 -4.65
CA GLY A 527 3.73 12.76 -6.01
C GLY A 527 2.54 12.64 -6.97
N ARG A 528 2.65 13.29 -8.14
CA ARG A 528 1.68 13.22 -9.24
C ARG A 528 2.43 13.61 -10.52
N ASP A 529 2.11 13.00 -11.65
CA ASP A 529 2.64 13.44 -12.96
C ASP A 529 2.47 14.94 -13.17
N GLY A 530 1.41 15.46 -12.56
CA GLY A 530 1.15 16.86 -12.48
C GLY A 530 2.28 17.76 -11.99
N TYR A 531 3.05 17.31 -11.01
CA TYR A 531 4.18 18.06 -10.49
C TYR A 531 5.51 17.67 -11.16
N GLY A 532 5.44 16.99 -12.31
CA GLY A 532 6.55 16.56 -13.14
C GLY A 532 7.03 15.14 -12.86
N LYS A 533 6.70 14.55 -11.70
CA LYS A 533 6.99 13.15 -11.37
C LYS A 533 5.85 12.54 -10.57
N GLU A 534 5.39 11.38 -11.04
CA GLU A 534 4.36 10.59 -10.35
C GLU A 534 4.74 10.22 -8.92
N ASP A 535 5.99 9.81 -8.72
CA ASP A 535 6.49 9.30 -7.45
C ASP A 535 7.66 10.13 -6.91
N ILE A 536 7.78 10.11 -5.58
CA ILE A 536 8.95 10.58 -4.83
C ILE A 536 9.95 9.43 -4.74
N GLU A 537 10.95 9.43 -5.63
CA GLU A 537 11.93 8.35 -5.77
C GLU A 537 13.21 8.61 -4.97
N TYR A 538 13.36 7.93 -3.82
CA TYR A 538 14.60 7.89 -3.05
C TYR A 538 14.53 6.79 -1.96
N PRO A 539 15.60 6.02 -1.69
CA PRO A 539 15.64 5.00 -0.63
C PRO A 539 15.76 5.64 0.77
N PHE A 540 14.72 6.34 1.22
CA PHE A 540 14.75 7.08 2.50
C PHE A 540 15.07 6.21 3.72
N PHE A 541 14.77 4.91 3.65
CA PHE A 541 14.81 3.98 4.79
C PHE A 541 15.82 2.83 4.63
N GLY A 542 16.66 2.84 3.59
CA GLY A 542 17.57 1.74 3.24
C GLY A 542 17.34 1.23 1.82
N GLU A 543 18.36 0.65 1.20
CA GLU A 543 18.31 0.10 -0.17
C GLU A 543 17.46 -1.18 -0.26
N GLU A 544 17.27 -1.86 0.88
CA GLU A 544 16.45 -3.05 1.03
C GLU A 544 14.95 -2.76 1.17
N LYS A 545 14.57 -1.50 1.35
CA LYS A 545 13.17 -1.06 1.55
C LYS A 545 12.64 -0.37 0.29
N VAL A 546 11.33 -0.10 0.27
CA VAL A 546 10.67 0.64 -0.81
C VAL A 546 11.37 1.99 -1.04
N ALA A 547 11.66 2.30 -2.31
CA ALA A 547 12.33 3.54 -2.72
C ALA A 547 11.44 4.48 -3.56
N SER A 548 10.23 4.06 -3.91
CA SER A 548 9.28 4.87 -4.71
C SER A 548 8.02 5.13 -3.90
N PHE A 549 7.65 6.39 -3.73
CA PHE A 549 6.53 6.79 -2.90
C PHE A 549 5.59 7.74 -3.64
N ARG A 550 4.37 7.28 -3.95
CA ARG A 550 3.30 8.17 -4.43
C ARG A 550 2.92 9.21 -3.38
N ARG A 551 2.99 8.83 -2.10
CA ARG A 551 2.68 9.69 -0.95
C ARG A 551 3.69 9.43 0.17
N LEU A 552 4.31 10.51 0.66
CA LEU A 552 5.28 10.45 1.75
C LEU A 552 4.83 11.36 2.89
N LEU A 553 4.95 10.90 4.13
CA LEU A 553 4.50 11.64 5.30
C LEU A 553 5.67 12.26 6.05
N LEU A 554 5.63 13.57 6.25
CA LEU A 554 6.44 14.28 7.23
C LEU A 554 5.60 14.46 8.50
N ARG A 555 5.75 13.54 9.46
CA ARG A 555 4.92 13.48 10.66
C ARG A 555 5.53 14.26 11.82
N ASN A 556 4.75 15.09 12.50
CA ASN A 556 5.14 15.86 13.69
C ASN A 556 5.18 15.03 15.00
N SER A 557 5.11 13.69 14.90
CA SER A 557 4.92 12.75 16.02
C SER A 557 3.55 12.71 16.70
N GLY A 558 2.50 13.32 16.12
CA GLY A 558 1.13 13.15 16.63
C GLY A 558 0.95 13.76 18.03
N ASN A 559 0.48 12.98 18.99
CA ASN A 559 0.34 13.39 20.39
C ASN A 559 1.67 13.32 21.17
N ASP A 560 2.67 12.59 20.66
CA ASP A 560 4.05 12.61 21.17
C ASP A 560 4.82 13.86 20.68
N TRP A 561 4.15 14.80 20.01
CA TRP A 561 4.71 16.09 19.59
C TRP A 561 5.23 16.90 20.78
N CYS A 562 6.49 17.35 20.69
CA CYS A 562 7.24 18.02 21.75
C CYS A 562 7.38 17.22 23.08
N GLN A 563 7.08 15.92 23.06
CA GLN A 563 7.37 14.96 24.12
C GLN A 563 8.70 14.26 23.78
N SER A 564 8.68 12.95 23.47
CA SER A 564 9.89 12.23 23.04
C SER A 564 10.22 12.46 21.55
N HIS A 565 9.19 12.70 20.74
CA HIS A 565 9.23 12.81 19.28
C HIS A 565 9.60 11.49 18.55
N LEU A 566 9.50 10.34 19.24
CA LEU A 566 10.03 9.06 18.80
C LEU A 566 9.08 7.88 18.96
N ARG A 567 8.09 7.92 19.87
CA ARG A 567 7.34 6.71 20.30
C ARG A 567 6.75 5.91 19.16
N ASP A 568 6.00 6.57 18.29
CA ASP A 568 5.35 5.93 17.15
C ASP A 568 6.40 5.27 16.23
N GLY A 569 7.45 5.98 15.84
CA GLY A 569 8.54 5.42 15.01
C GLY A 569 9.27 4.25 15.67
N LEU A 570 9.57 4.40 16.97
CA LEU A 570 10.26 3.38 17.76
C LEU A 570 9.45 2.09 17.88
N MET A 571 8.14 2.15 18.11
CA MET A 571 7.30 0.94 18.21
C MET A 571 7.24 0.18 16.88
N HIS A 572 7.21 0.89 15.75
CA HIS A 572 7.27 0.23 14.44
C HIS A 572 8.64 -0.39 14.19
N GLU A 573 9.73 0.28 14.55
CA GLU A 573 11.09 -0.27 14.46
C GLU A 573 11.25 -1.55 15.29
N LEU A 574 10.75 -1.56 16.53
CA LEU A 574 10.80 -2.72 17.43
C LEU A 574 9.99 -3.92 16.94
N THR A 575 9.21 -3.77 15.86
CA THR A 575 8.31 -4.79 15.31
C THR A 575 8.75 -5.27 13.92
N GLN A 576 9.89 -4.82 13.39
CA GLN A 576 10.31 -5.16 12.01
C GLN A 576 10.72 -6.64 11.81
N GLU A 577 11.02 -7.39 12.89
CA GLU A 577 11.47 -8.78 12.82
C GLU A 577 10.32 -9.81 12.77
N VAL A 578 9.07 -9.36 12.69
CA VAL A 578 7.89 -10.24 12.65
C VAL A 578 7.02 -9.92 11.44
N ASP A 579 6.23 -10.90 10.98
CA ASP A 579 5.24 -10.69 9.90
C ASP A 579 4.11 -9.78 10.40
N LEU A 580 4.31 -8.47 10.26
CA LEU A 580 3.32 -7.45 10.56
C LEU A 580 3.51 -6.22 9.68
N ASP A 581 2.40 -5.66 9.18
CA ASP A 581 2.41 -4.44 8.39
C ASP A 581 2.71 -3.22 9.29
N VAL A 582 3.94 -2.69 9.18
CA VAL A 582 4.47 -1.55 9.94
C VAL A 582 5.07 -0.48 9.00
N MET A 583 4.98 0.79 9.38
CA MET A 583 5.59 1.90 8.63
C MET A 583 7.07 2.10 9.00
N ALA A 584 7.93 2.19 8.00
CA ALA A 584 9.30 2.65 8.15
C ALA A 584 9.37 4.10 8.69
N PHE A 585 10.51 4.44 9.31
CA PHE A 585 10.69 5.68 10.05
C PHE A 585 12.11 6.24 9.93
N ARG A 586 12.21 7.54 9.66
CA ARG A 586 13.48 8.29 9.72
C ARG A 586 13.28 9.74 10.18
N PRO A 587 13.95 10.22 11.24
CA PRO A 587 13.93 11.63 11.62
C PRO A 587 14.57 12.54 10.56
N SER A 588 14.03 13.74 10.38
CA SER A 588 14.55 14.76 9.47
C SER A 588 14.30 16.16 10.03
N VAL A 589 15.03 17.17 9.54
CA VAL A 589 14.72 18.58 9.77
C VAL A 589 13.90 19.09 8.60
N VAL A 590 12.83 19.85 8.89
CA VAL A 590 12.07 20.57 7.88
C VAL A 590 12.38 22.06 7.96
N LEU A 591 12.64 22.65 6.79
CA LEU A 591 12.66 24.08 6.54
C LEU A 591 11.42 24.43 5.73
N LEU A 592 10.65 25.43 6.18
CA LEU A 592 9.45 25.90 5.49
C LEU A 592 9.67 27.35 5.04
N ASN A 593 9.73 27.59 3.73
CA ASN A 593 10.16 28.86 3.12
C ASN A 593 11.47 29.41 3.72
N GLY A 594 12.41 28.50 4.00
CA GLY A 594 13.72 28.82 4.58
C GLY A 594 13.73 28.98 6.11
N GLU A 595 12.58 28.98 6.78
CA GLU A 595 12.52 29.00 8.24
C GLU A 595 12.65 27.60 8.83
N TYR A 596 13.42 27.46 9.92
CA TYR A 596 13.49 26.21 10.67
C TYR A 596 12.12 25.86 11.28
N TRP A 597 11.56 24.73 10.83
CA TRP A 597 10.25 24.25 11.25
C TRP A 597 10.32 23.08 12.24
N GLY A 598 11.52 22.59 12.56
CA GLY A 598 11.72 21.53 13.54
C GLY A 598 11.92 20.15 12.93
N ILE A 599 12.07 19.18 13.81
CA ILE A 599 12.12 17.76 13.45
C ILE A 599 10.75 17.29 12.95
N HIS A 600 10.73 16.59 11.83
CA HIS A 600 9.62 15.75 11.37
C HIS A 600 10.13 14.34 11.09
N ASN A 601 9.30 13.35 11.36
CA ASN A 601 9.58 11.96 11.07
C ASN A 601 9.11 11.68 9.64
N ILE A 602 10.04 11.34 8.74
CA ILE A 602 9.71 10.76 7.43
C ILE A 602 9.09 9.40 7.70
N ARG A 603 7.86 9.20 7.23
CA ARG A 603 7.07 7.97 7.39
C ARG A 603 6.43 7.61 6.06
N GLU A 604 6.19 6.32 5.90
CA GLU A 604 5.31 5.80 4.87
C GLU A 604 3.85 6.17 5.14
N ARG A 605 3.00 6.04 4.13
CA ARG A 605 1.56 6.28 4.25
C ARG A 605 0.81 4.97 4.05
N MET A 606 0.25 4.41 5.12
CA MET A 606 -0.64 3.24 5.06
C MET A 606 -1.98 3.55 4.38
N ASP A 607 -1.96 3.56 3.05
CA ASP A 607 -3.11 3.57 2.14
C ASP A 607 -2.92 2.49 1.06
N ARG A 608 -3.74 2.49 0.00
CA ARG A 608 -3.66 1.49 -1.07
C ARG A 608 -2.27 1.38 -1.72
N PHE A 609 -1.50 2.47 -1.78
CA PHE A 609 -0.17 2.44 -2.39
C PHE A 609 0.86 1.76 -1.50
N TYR A 610 0.76 1.91 -0.18
CA TYR A 610 1.59 1.13 0.75
C TYR A 610 1.32 -0.36 0.65
N VAL A 611 0.04 -0.74 0.59
CA VAL A 611 -0.35 -2.14 0.45
C VAL A 611 0.20 -2.72 -0.86
N ALA A 612 0.03 -2.00 -1.97
CA ALA A 612 0.55 -2.41 -3.28
C ALA A 612 2.08 -2.58 -3.28
N SER A 613 2.83 -1.64 -2.69
CA SER A 613 4.30 -1.67 -2.70
C SER A 613 4.91 -2.75 -1.78
N HIS A 614 4.18 -3.22 -0.76
CA HIS A 614 4.68 -4.22 0.19
C HIS A 614 4.18 -5.64 -0.11
N HIS A 615 3.00 -5.78 -0.74
CA HIS A 615 2.35 -7.08 -0.96
C HIS A 615 2.19 -7.46 -2.42
N ASN A 616 2.68 -6.63 -3.35
CA ASN A 616 2.59 -6.85 -4.79
C ASN A 616 1.14 -7.16 -5.24
N VAL A 617 0.21 -6.32 -4.78
CA VAL A 617 -1.21 -6.38 -5.15
C VAL A 617 -1.60 -5.15 -5.95
N ASP A 618 -2.64 -5.27 -6.76
CA ASP A 618 -3.23 -4.14 -7.47
C ASP A 618 -3.93 -3.20 -6.47
N PRO A 619 -3.53 -1.92 -6.36
CA PRO A 619 -4.10 -0.97 -5.41
C PRO A 619 -5.60 -0.72 -5.61
N ASP A 620 -6.17 -0.99 -6.79
CA ASP A 620 -7.60 -0.83 -7.08
C ASP A 620 -8.41 -2.13 -6.82
N GLN A 621 -7.73 -3.22 -6.46
CA GLN A 621 -8.33 -4.53 -6.16
C GLN A 621 -8.10 -4.96 -4.71
N ILE A 622 -8.28 -4.04 -3.76
CA ILE A 622 -8.23 -4.31 -2.32
C ILE A 622 -9.50 -3.83 -1.62
N ASP A 623 -9.80 -4.45 -0.48
CA ASP A 623 -10.62 -3.83 0.57
C ASP A 623 -9.67 -3.30 1.65
N LEU A 624 -9.82 -2.05 2.05
CA LEU A 624 -9.10 -1.42 3.17
C LEU A 624 -10.12 -0.75 4.08
N LEU A 625 -10.19 -1.22 5.31
CA LEU A 625 -11.14 -0.76 6.31
C LEU A 625 -10.41 -0.17 7.53
N GLU A 626 -11.09 0.69 8.26
CA GLU A 626 -10.63 1.26 9.52
C GLU A 626 -11.74 1.23 10.58
N MET A 627 -11.36 1.26 11.85
CA MET A 627 -12.33 1.33 12.96
C MET A 627 -13.39 0.20 12.90
N ASP A 628 -14.64 0.52 13.26
CA ASP A 628 -15.80 -0.36 13.06
C ASP A 628 -16.28 -0.29 11.60
N ARG A 629 -15.55 -0.98 10.71
CA ARG A 629 -15.90 -1.18 9.29
C ARG A 629 -16.03 0.10 8.46
N GLY A 630 -15.32 1.16 8.85
CA GLY A 630 -15.20 2.37 8.05
C GLY A 630 -14.45 2.07 6.75
N VAL A 631 -15.10 2.28 5.61
CA VAL A 631 -14.50 1.98 4.30
C VAL A 631 -13.50 3.06 3.93
N VAL A 632 -12.25 2.66 3.70
CA VAL A 632 -11.22 3.52 3.10
C VAL A 632 -11.09 3.21 1.61
N GLU A 633 -11.07 1.93 1.24
CA GLU A 633 -11.10 1.43 -0.14
C GLU A 633 -11.97 0.17 -0.19
N GLY A 634 -12.65 -0.07 -1.31
CA GLY A 634 -13.45 -1.27 -1.52
C GLY A 634 -14.79 -1.29 -0.78
N ASP A 635 -15.10 -2.38 -0.08
CA ASP A 635 -16.36 -2.57 0.65
C ASP A 635 -16.21 -3.51 1.87
N THR A 636 -17.29 -3.73 2.62
CA THR A 636 -17.28 -4.49 3.87
C THR A 636 -17.73 -5.94 3.74
N GLN A 637 -18.20 -6.40 2.58
CA GLN A 637 -19.02 -7.61 2.47
C GLN A 637 -18.31 -8.86 2.99
N HIS A 638 -17.03 -9.04 2.61
CA HIS A 638 -16.25 -10.19 3.07
C HIS A 638 -15.94 -10.11 4.57
N TYR A 639 -15.75 -8.91 5.12
CA TYR A 639 -15.53 -8.74 6.56
C TYR A 639 -16.80 -9.03 7.36
N ASP A 640 -17.94 -8.51 6.91
CA ASP A 640 -19.24 -8.76 7.53
C ASP A 640 -19.59 -10.25 7.50
N TRP A 641 -19.28 -10.95 6.40
CA TRP A 641 -19.44 -12.40 6.33
C TRP A 641 -18.59 -13.14 7.37
N MET A 642 -17.33 -12.74 7.53
CA MET A 642 -16.43 -13.32 8.54
C MET A 642 -16.95 -13.09 9.96
N LEU A 643 -17.37 -11.85 10.28
CA LEU A 643 -17.94 -11.54 11.59
C LEU A 643 -19.20 -12.35 11.88
N ASN A 644 -20.13 -12.41 10.91
CA ASN A 644 -21.35 -13.20 11.04
C ASN A 644 -21.06 -14.69 11.20
N PHE A 645 -20.09 -15.24 10.46
CA PHE A 645 -19.68 -16.64 10.61
C PHE A 645 -19.18 -16.91 12.04
N ILE A 646 -18.30 -16.06 12.56
CA ILE A 646 -17.74 -16.17 13.92
C ILE A 646 -18.85 -16.05 14.98
N GLU A 647 -19.79 -15.12 14.81
CA GLU A 647 -20.88 -14.89 15.76
C GLU A 647 -21.88 -16.06 15.82
N THR A 648 -22.14 -16.69 14.67
CA THR A 648 -23.20 -17.71 14.52
C THR A 648 -22.70 -19.15 14.69
N HIS A 649 -21.38 -19.37 14.79
CA HIS A 649 -20.78 -20.70 14.89
C HIS A 649 -19.96 -20.87 16.18
N ASP A 650 -19.86 -22.11 16.67
CA ASP A 650 -19.06 -22.41 17.87
C ASP A 650 -17.56 -22.42 17.54
N MET A 651 -16.85 -21.36 17.90
CA MET A 651 -15.40 -21.23 17.67
C MET A 651 -14.55 -22.22 18.47
N ARG A 652 -15.14 -22.99 19.41
CA ARG A 652 -14.42 -24.10 20.08
C ARG A 652 -14.09 -25.25 19.12
N LEU A 653 -14.71 -25.31 17.93
CA LEU A 653 -14.49 -26.35 16.94
C LEU A 653 -13.40 -25.96 15.95
N GLU A 654 -12.40 -26.83 15.78
CA GLU A 654 -11.28 -26.58 14.87
C GLU A 654 -11.71 -26.41 13.41
N SER A 655 -12.73 -27.16 12.96
CA SER A 655 -13.28 -27.01 11.62
C SER A 655 -13.84 -25.61 11.33
N ASN A 656 -14.29 -24.89 12.36
CA ASN A 656 -14.73 -23.50 12.20
C ASN A 656 -13.54 -22.54 12.20
N MET A 657 -12.50 -22.83 12.98
CA MET A 657 -11.24 -22.09 12.94
C MET A 657 -10.56 -22.21 11.57
N ASP A 658 -10.59 -23.37 10.93
CA ASP A 658 -10.09 -23.57 9.55
C ASP A 658 -10.81 -22.66 8.55
N VAL A 659 -12.14 -22.49 8.72
CA VAL A 659 -12.93 -21.58 7.89
C VAL A 659 -12.53 -20.12 8.16
N VAL A 660 -12.34 -19.72 9.41
CA VAL A 660 -11.85 -18.37 9.75
C VAL A 660 -10.43 -18.15 9.20
N ALA A 661 -9.55 -19.15 9.27
CA ALA A 661 -8.20 -19.09 8.72
C ALA A 661 -8.19 -18.92 7.19
N SER A 662 -9.25 -19.36 6.49
CA SER A 662 -9.41 -19.07 5.07
C SER A 662 -9.81 -17.62 4.77
N MET A 663 -10.28 -16.88 5.78
CA MET A 663 -10.76 -15.50 5.65
C MET A 663 -9.77 -14.46 6.19
N MET A 664 -8.91 -14.82 7.14
CA MET A 664 -7.97 -13.91 7.79
C MET A 664 -6.65 -14.58 8.16
N GLU A 665 -5.58 -13.79 8.20
CA GLU A 665 -4.29 -14.21 8.73
C GLU A 665 -4.33 -14.24 10.26
N ILE A 666 -4.77 -15.37 10.82
CA ILE A 666 -4.91 -15.56 12.28
C ILE A 666 -3.58 -15.33 13.00
N ASP A 667 -2.48 -15.78 12.41
CA ASP A 667 -1.16 -15.65 13.03
C ASP A 667 -0.71 -14.19 13.10
N GLN A 668 -0.83 -13.46 11.99
CA GLN A 668 -0.51 -12.05 11.95
C GLN A 668 -1.42 -11.24 12.87
N PHE A 669 -2.73 -11.52 12.89
CA PHE A 669 -3.67 -10.90 13.83
C PHE A 669 -3.27 -11.13 15.29
N THR A 670 -2.80 -12.33 15.62
CA THR A 670 -2.34 -12.66 16.96
C THR A 670 -1.09 -11.86 17.33
N THR A 671 -0.11 -11.80 16.43
CA THR A 671 1.11 -10.98 16.57
C THR A 671 0.77 -9.50 16.77
N TYR A 672 -0.10 -8.94 15.92
CA TYR A 672 -0.59 -7.57 16.00
C TYR A 672 -1.11 -7.23 17.40
N ASN A 673 -2.01 -8.07 17.94
CA ASN A 673 -2.59 -7.84 19.25
C ASN A 673 -1.55 -7.96 20.37
N ILE A 674 -0.66 -8.95 20.31
CA ILE A 674 0.38 -9.14 21.33
C ILE A 674 1.29 -7.91 21.41
N PHE A 675 1.74 -7.37 20.27
CA PHE A 675 2.58 -6.18 20.24
C PHE A 675 1.84 -4.94 20.76
N GLN A 676 0.59 -4.70 20.34
CA GLN A 676 -0.21 -3.57 20.83
C GLN A 676 -0.44 -3.64 22.35
N ILE A 677 -0.74 -4.84 22.88
CA ILE A 677 -0.88 -5.09 24.32
C ILE A 677 0.46 -4.89 25.03
N PHE A 678 1.56 -5.40 24.48
CA PHE A 678 2.88 -5.25 25.09
C PHE A 678 3.30 -3.77 25.18
N PHE A 679 3.14 -3.01 24.10
CA PHE A 679 3.44 -1.57 24.08
C PHE A 679 2.51 -0.74 24.96
N GLY A 680 1.38 -1.31 25.39
CA GLY A 680 0.40 -0.62 26.22
C GLY A 680 -0.26 0.53 25.46
N ASN A 681 -0.57 0.33 24.17
CA ASN A 681 -1.25 1.35 23.37
C ASN A 681 -2.70 1.48 23.84
N THR A 682 -2.97 2.53 24.62
CA THR A 682 -4.25 2.69 25.31
C THR A 682 -5.36 3.26 24.42
N ASP A 683 -5.04 3.87 23.28
CA ASP A 683 -6.05 4.35 22.33
C ASP A 683 -6.50 3.27 21.33
N TRP A 684 -5.87 2.10 21.36
CA TRP A 684 -6.23 0.94 20.55
C TRP A 684 -7.03 -0.10 21.36
N PRO A 685 -7.93 -0.92 20.79
CA PRO A 685 -8.41 -0.95 19.39
C PRO A 685 -9.71 -0.17 19.15
N GLN A 686 -10.28 0.49 20.17
CA GLN A 686 -11.46 1.35 19.98
C GLN A 686 -11.21 2.50 18.99
N ASN A 687 -9.94 2.83 18.79
CA ASN A 687 -9.41 3.73 17.79
C ASN A 687 -8.16 3.08 17.14
N ASN A 688 -7.56 3.74 16.16
CA ASN A 688 -6.24 3.42 15.61
C ASN A 688 -6.08 1.98 15.08
N ILE A 689 -7.12 1.47 14.41
CA ILE A 689 -7.13 0.16 13.77
C ILE A 689 -7.41 0.29 12.28
N LYS A 690 -6.59 -0.39 11.46
CA LYS A 690 -6.80 -0.57 10.02
C LYS A 690 -6.54 -2.01 9.63
N TYR A 691 -7.27 -2.51 8.64
CA TYR A 691 -7.16 -3.87 8.16
C TYR A 691 -7.55 -3.94 6.69
N TRP A 692 -6.93 -4.86 5.96
CA TRP A 692 -7.06 -4.93 4.51
C TRP A 692 -7.07 -6.38 4.02
N ARG A 693 -7.60 -6.59 2.80
CA ARG A 693 -7.44 -7.84 2.04
C ARG A 693 -7.37 -7.55 0.54
N PRO A 694 -6.69 -8.39 -0.26
CA PRO A 694 -6.86 -8.35 -1.71
C PRO A 694 -8.22 -8.94 -2.11
N ARG A 695 -8.82 -8.41 -3.19
CA ARG A 695 -10.10 -8.87 -3.76
C ARG A 695 -9.92 -10.11 -4.64
N THR A 696 -9.26 -11.12 -4.10
CA THR A 696 -9.07 -12.42 -4.76
C THR A 696 -9.83 -13.51 -4.00
N ALA A 697 -10.03 -14.66 -4.64
CA ALA A 697 -10.71 -15.80 -4.02
C ALA A 697 -9.97 -16.34 -2.78
N GLU A 698 -8.65 -16.11 -2.69
CA GLU A 698 -7.77 -16.56 -1.61
C GLU A 698 -7.38 -15.42 -0.65
N GLY A 699 -7.91 -14.21 -0.89
CA GLY A 699 -7.52 -12.99 -0.20
C GLY A 699 -8.00 -12.95 1.26
N ARG A 700 -7.03 -12.92 2.19
CA ARG A 700 -7.26 -12.94 3.64
C ARG A 700 -7.07 -11.55 4.27
N TRP A 701 -7.86 -11.26 5.31
CA TRP A 701 -7.72 -10.06 6.12
C TRP A 701 -6.41 -10.02 6.91
N ARG A 702 -5.76 -8.85 6.87
CA ARG A 702 -4.49 -8.52 7.53
C ARG A 702 -4.63 -7.19 8.27
N TRP A 703 -3.98 -7.04 9.42
CA TRP A 703 -4.01 -5.80 10.22
C TRP A 703 -2.75 -4.98 10.04
N LEU A 704 -2.93 -3.65 10.01
CA LEU A 704 -1.83 -2.70 9.96
C LEU A 704 -1.64 -2.04 11.33
N MET A 705 -0.41 -2.03 11.82
CA MET A 705 -0.06 -1.25 13.01
C MET A 705 0.06 0.22 12.63
N TYR A 706 -0.81 1.06 13.20
CA TYR A 706 -0.89 2.47 12.85
C TYR A 706 -1.24 3.30 14.10
N ASP A 707 -0.65 4.51 14.19
CA ASP A 707 -0.89 5.51 15.25
C ASP A 707 -0.71 4.94 16.66
N THR A 708 0.56 4.63 16.99
CA THR A 708 0.91 3.95 18.24
C THR A 708 1.40 4.89 19.33
N ASP A 709 1.41 6.19 19.11
CA ASP A 709 2.04 7.20 19.97
C ASP A 709 1.59 7.17 21.45
N PHE A 710 0.39 6.67 21.76
CA PHE A 710 -0.10 6.46 23.13
C PHE A 710 0.55 5.29 23.88
N GLY A 711 1.38 4.49 23.22
CA GLY A 711 2.18 3.43 23.83
C GLY A 711 3.46 3.91 24.52
N LEU A 712 4.24 2.97 25.05
CA LEU A 712 5.54 3.22 25.72
C LEU A 712 5.46 4.32 26.80
N GLY A 713 4.36 4.34 27.54
CA GLY A 713 4.15 5.21 28.69
C GLY A 713 3.91 6.70 28.37
N LEU A 714 3.54 7.06 27.13
CA LEU A 714 2.93 8.38 26.90
C LEU A 714 1.62 8.48 27.69
N GLU A 715 0.78 7.46 27.50
CA GLU A 715 -0.36 7.17 28.36
C GLU A 715 -0.17 5.78 28.98
N GLY A 716 -0.66 5.62 30.21
CA GLY A 716 -0.53 4.37 30.95
C GLY A 716 0.86 4.10 31.54
N ARG A 717 1.07 2.88 32.03
CA ARG A 717 2.24 2.47 32.81
C ARG A 717 2.65 1.03 32.50
N PRO A 718 3.90 0.63 32.80
CA PRO A 718 4.37 -0.73 32.53
C PRO A 718 3.57 -1.82 33.25
N GLU A 719 2.98 -1.49 34.40
CA GLU A 719 2.12 -2.38 35.20
C GLU A 719 0.63 -2.44 34.75
N ASN A 720 0.19 -1.64 33.77
CA ASN A 720 -1.21 -1.68 33.31
C ASN A 720 -1.54 -3.02 32.65
N ASN A 721 -2.69 -3.60 32.96
CA ASN A 721 -3.08 -4.91 32.41
C ASN A 721 -4.01 -4.77 31.19
N ASP A 722 -3.44 -4.41 30.06
CA ASP A 722 -4.18 -4.29 28.78
C ASP A 722 -4.66 -5.65 28.24
N LEU A 723 -3.97 -6.75 28.61
CA LEU A 723 -4.41 -8.10 28.29
C LEU A 723 -5.77 -8.42 28.91
N HIS A 724 -5.97 -8.05 30.17
CA HIS A 724 -7.26 -8.20 30.84
C HIS A 724 -8.35 -7.39 30.15
N ARG A 725 -8.05 -6.18 29.67
CA ARG A 725 -9.02 -5.36 28.92
C ARG A 725 -9.47 -6.06 27.63
N ALA A 726 -8.56 -6.74 26.93
CA ALA A 726 -8.89 -7.47 25.71
C ALA A 726 -9.95 -8.56 25.95
N PHE A 727 -9.93 -9.23 27.10
CA PHE A 727 -10.84 -10.34 27.41
C PHE A 727 -11.99 -10.00 28.37
N ALA A 728 -11.94 -8.84 29.03
CA ALA A 728 -13.05 -8.34 29.84
C ALA A 728 -14.32 -8.13 28.99
N PRO A 729 -15.53 -8.26 29.56
CA PRO A 729 -16.77 -7.96 28.85
C PRO A 729 -16.75 -6.55 28.23
N PRO A 730 -17.35 -6.35 27.05
CA PRO A 730 -17.42 -5.03 26.44
C PRO A 730 -18.17 -4.04 27.32
N GLY A 731 -17.71 -2.79 27.33
CA GLY A 731 -18.32 -1.70 28.10
C GLY A 731 -17.51 -0.41 28.06
N GLY A 732 -18.23 0.72 27.89
CA GLY A 732 -17.64 2.05 27.87
C GLY A 732 -16.95 2.41 26.55
N LEU A 733 -16.40 3.63 26.50
CA LEU A 733 -15.81 4.21 25.29
C LEU A 733 -14.50 3.52 24.86
N PHE A 734 -13.73 2.98 25.82
CA PHE A 734 -12.41 2.38 25.58
C PHE A 734 -12.44 0.85 25.41
N ASN A 735 -13.64 0.26 25.35
CA ASN A 735 -13.86 -1.15 25.12
C ASN A 735 -15.27 -1.43 24.53
N PRO A 736 -15.61 -0.84 23.38
CA PRO A 736 -16.91 -1.10 22.74
C PRO A 736 -17.02 -2.57 22.30
N ALA A 737 -18.24 -3.01 21.97
CA ALA A 737 -18.54 -4.41 21.64
C ALA A 737 -17.64 -4.97 20.52
N TRP A 738 -17.38 -4.18 19.49
CA TRP A 738 -16.63 -4.58 18.30
C TRP A 738 -15.10 -4.67 18.54
N ALA A 739 -14.52 -3.82 19.40
CA ALA A 739 -13.06 -3.59 19.46
C ALA A 739 -12.23 -4.85 19.72
N PHE A 740 -12.68 -5.73 20.61
CA PHE A 740 -12.03 -7.02 20.88
C PHE A 740 -12.92 -8.22 20.53
N PHE A 741 -13.94 -8.02 19.70
CA PHE A 741 -14.88 -9.10 19.34
C PHE A 741 -14.16 -10.33 18.78
N LEU A 742 -13.28 -10.13 17.78
CA LEU A 742 -12.49 -11.22 17.18
C LEU A 742 -11.63 -11.92 18.25
N MET A 743 -10.84 -11.16 19.01
CA MET A 743 -9.95 -11.71 20.03
C MET A 743 -10.71 -12.55 21.08
N ARG A 744 -11.85 -12.05 21.58
CA ARG A 744 -12.71 -12.78 22.53
C ARG A 744 -13.36 -14.02 21.94
N SER A 745 -13.68 -13.98 20.64
CA SER A 745 -14.33 -15.09 19.96
C SER A 745 -13.36 -16.20 19.63
N LEU A 746 -12.11 -15.88 19.26
CA LEU A 746 -11.09 -16.88 18.92
C LEU A 746 -10.43 -17.52 20.15
N ILE A 747 -10.25 -16.77 21.25
CA ILE A 747 -9.56 -17.27 22.46
C ILE A 747 -10.28 -18.43 23.18
N VAL A 748 -11.55 -18.69 22.83
CA VAL A 748 -12.31 -19.83 23.38
C VAL A 748 -11.87 -21.16 22.76
N ASN A 749 -11.20 -21.15 21.61
CA ASN A 749 -10.58 -22.33 21.01
C ASN A 749 -9.29 -22.70 21.77
N ASP A 750 -9.14 -23.97 22.15
CA ASP A 750 -7.98 -24.41 22.93
C ASP A 750 -6.66 -24.30 22.14
N GLY A 751 -6.68 -24.58 20.84
CA GLY A 751 -5.53 -24.47 19.93
C GLY A 751 -5.06 -23.03 19.79
N PHE A 752 -5.96 -22.10 19.44
CA PHE A 752 -5.66 -20.68 19.36
C PHE A 752 -5.19 -20.10 20.70
N ARG A 753 -5.80 -20.51 21.83
CA ARG A 753 -5.35 -20.07 23.16
C ARG A 753 -3.94 -20.54 23.48
N ILE A 754 -3.60 -21.79 23.15
CA ILE A 754 -2.24 -22.32 23.33
C ILE A 754 -1.25 -21.57 22.44
N ASP A 755 -1.62 -21.33 21.18
CA ASP A 755 -0.82 -20.55 20.23
C ASP A 755 -0.54 -19.14 20.77
N PHE A 756 -1.59 -18.42 21.19
CA PHE A 756 -1.48 -17.08 21.78
C PHE A 756 -0.51 -17.05 22.97
N ILE A 757 -0.64 -18.00 23.91
CA ILE A 757 0.21 -18.07 25.10
C ILE A 757 1.68 -18.35 24.71
N ASN A 758 1.90 -19.32 23.81
CA ASN A 758 3.25 -19.68 23.39
C ASN A 758 3.89 -18.58 22.56
N ARG A 759 3.17 -17.96 21.62
CA ARG A 759 3.66 -16.84 20.81
C ARG A 759 4.00 -15.62 21.65
N TYR A 760 3.17 -15.28 22.64
CA TYR A 760 3.50 -14.20 23.58
C TYR A 760 4.73 -14.57 24.42
N SER A 761 4.85 -15.83 24.86
CA SER A 761 6.04 -16.32 25.56
C SER A 761 7.29 -16.28 24.67
N ASP A 762 7.18 -16.62 23.40
CA ASP A 762 8.26 -16.55 22.41
C ASP A 762 8.80 -15.11 22.33
N TYR A 763 7.92 -14.12 22.14
CA TYR A 763 8.33 -12.71 22.07
C TYR A 763 8.88 -12.16 23.39
N LEU A 764 8.35 -12.59 24.54
CA LEU A 764 8.93 -12.28 25.85
C LEU A 764 10.35 -12.83 26.02
N ASN A 765 10.70 -13.88 25.27
CA ASN A 765 12.03 -14.48 25.27
C ASN A 765 12.94 -13.98 24.14
N THR A 766 12.42 -13.16 23.23
CA THR A 766 13.19 -12.58 22.10
C THR A 766 12.99 -11.06 22.03
N TRP A 767 12.02 -10.60 21.25
CA TRP A 767 11.87 -9.21 20.81
C TRP A 767 11.43 -8.25 21.90
N PHE A 768 10.87 -8.75 23.00
CA PHE A 768 10.49 -7.92 24.15
C PHE A 768 11.58 -7.84 25.23
N LYS A 769 12.69 -8.57 25.07
CA LYS A 769 13.79 -8.50 26.04
C LYS A 769 14.40 -7.09 26.10
N PRO A 770 14.76 -6.57 27.29
CA PRO A 770 15.48 -5.31 27.41
C PRO A 770 16.80 -5.30 26.64
N GLU A 771 17.45 -6.46 26.48
CA GLU A 771 18.68 -6.63 25.70
C GLU A 771 18.49 -6.35 24.21
N TYR A 772 17.27 -6.53 23.69
CA TYR A 772 16.91 -6.21 22.30
C TYR A 772 16.36 -4.77 22.19
N THR A 773 15.39 -4.42 23.04
CA THR A 773 14.64 -3.15 22.92
C THR A 773 15.44 -1.91 23.34
N LEU A 774 16.24 -1.98 24.41
CA LEU A 774 16.93 -0.80 24.95
C LEU A 774 18.04 -0.24 24.04
N PRO A 775 18.88 -1.07 23.36
CA PRO A 775 19.85 -0.57 22.38
C PRO A 775 19.19 0.20 21.24
N ILE A 776 18.09 -0.32 20.67
CA ILE A 776 17.33 0.31 19.58
C ILE A 776 16.76 1.66 20.04
N ALA A 777 16.09 1.69 21.21
CA ALA A 777 15.55 2.94 21.76
C ALA A 777 16.64 4.01 21.96
N LYS A 778 17.78 3.63 22.55
CA LYS A 778 18.91 4.55 22.78
C LYS A 778 19.54 5.04 21.49
N PHE A 779 19.61 4.21 20.45
CA PHE A 779 20.11 4.59 19.14
C PHE A 779 19.28 5.73 18.54
N HIS A 780 17.94 5.59 18.51
CA HIS A 780 17.07 6.65 17.98
C HIS A 780 17.04 7.91 18.85
N MET A 781 17.10 7.78 20.18
CA MET A 781 17.26 8.91 21.10
C MET A 781 18.54 9.70 20.80
N ALA A 782 19.67 9.00 20.62
CA ALA A 782 20.93 9.63 20.27
C ALA A 782 20.91 10.31 18.90
N ALA A 783 20.24 9.71 17.90
CA ALA A 783 20.15 10.23 16.55
C ALA A 783 19.53 11.65 16.49
N ILE A 784 18.52 11.92 17.33
CA ILE A 784 17.87 13.24 17.37
C ILE A 784 18.43 14.19 18.44
N GLY A 785 19.29 13.72 19.35
CA GLY A 785 19.66 14.44 20.57
C GLY A 785 20.36 15.79 20.36
N ASP A 786 21.04 15.97 19.24
CA ASP A 786 21.65 17.26 18.86
C ASP A 786 20.59 18.27 18.38
N GLU A 787 19.60 17.80 17.61
CA GLU A 787 18.62 18.64 16.94
C GLU A 787 17.38 18.92 17.81
N ILE A 788 17.03 18.00 18.72
CA ILE A 788 15.85 18.14 19.59
C ILE A 788 15.91 19.39 20.45
N LYS A 789 17.12 19.85 20.82
CA LYS A 789 17.33 21.11 21.56
C LYS A 789 16.86 22.32 20.75
N THR A 790 17.05 22.30 19.43
CA THR A 790 16.60 23.37 18.53
C THR A 790 15.10 23.28 18.29
N HIS A 791 14.57 22.07 18.08
CA HIS A 791 13.12 21.81 18.00
C HIS A 791 12.39 22.33 19.25
N GLN A 792 12.83 21.94 20.45
CA GLN A 792 12.22 22.35 21.72
C GLN A 792 12.24 23.87 21.91
N ARG A 793 13.35 24.55 21.53
CA ARG A 793 13.41 26.03 21.54
C ARG A 793 12.42 26.66 20.57
N ARG A 794 12.28 26.14 19.35
CA ARG A 794 11.36 26.65 18.32
C ARG A 794 9.90 26.63 18.77
N TRP A 795 9.53 25.60 19.53
CA TRP A 795 8.16 25.38 20.01
C TRP A 795 7.94 25.78 21.47
N ASN A 796 8.94 26.42 22.10
CA ASN A 796 8.88 26.90 23.49
C ASN A 796 8.64 25.80 24.54
N PHE A 797 9.27 24.64 24.36
CA PHE A 797 9.29 23.55 25.32
C PHE A 797 10.69 23.36 25.94
N SER A 798 10.72 22.70 27.11
CA SER A 798 11.94 22.52 27.90
C SER A 798 12.65 21.22 27.55
N ILE A 799 13.98 21.28 27.39
CA ILE A 799 14.80 20.07 27.20
C ILE A 799 14.69 19.08 28.38
N HIS A 800 14.40 19.56 29.59
CA HIS A 800 14.18 18.69 30.75
C HIS A 800 12.93 17.80 30.59
N LYS A 801 11.93 18.27 29.84
CA LYS A 801 10.73 17.49 29.51
C LYS A 801 11.13 16.31 28.63
N TRP A 802 11.89 16.55 27.57
CA TRP A 802 12.39 15.50 26.69
C TRP A 802 13.22 14.43 27.43
N THR A 803 14.17 14.82 28.28
CA THR A 803 14.95 13.86 29.06
C THR A 803 14.09 13.01 30.01
N ALA A 804 13.01 13.57 30.58
CA ALA A 804 12.07 12.79 31.38
C ALA A 804 11.30 11.77 30.52
N GLU A 805 10.91 12.13 29.30
CA GLU A 805 10.26 11.20 28.36
C GLU A 805 11.19 10.05 27.94
N GLU A 806 12.48 10.31 27.74
CA GLU A 806 13.48 9.24 27.50
C GLU A 806 13.52 8.25 28.65
N GLU A 807 13.55 8.75 29.90
CA GLU A 807 13.54 7.90 31.10
C GLU A 807 12.26 7.06 31.20
N ILE A 808 11.08 7.62 30.84
CA ILE A 808 9.80 6.91 30.84
C ILE A 808 9.83 5.74 29.84
N ILE A 809 10.28 5.99 28.60
CA ILE A 809 10.36 4.94 27.56
C ILE A 809 11.31 3.82 28.01
N LEU A 810 12.49 4.19 28.51
CA LEU A 810 13.50 3.22 28.96
C LEU A 810 13.04 2.42 30.18
N ASP A 811 12.36 3.05 31.14
CA ASP A 811 11.78 2.34 32.29
C ASP A 811 10.66 1.39 31.85
N PHE A 812 9.83 1.81 30.89
CA PHE A 812 8.77 0.98 30.33
C PHE A 812 9.34 -0.28 29.69
N LEU A 813 10.24 -0.15 28.72
CA LEU A 813 10.85 -1.28 28.02
C LEU A 813 11.60 -2.22 28.98
N LYS A 814 12.21 -1.68 30.04
CA LYS A 814 12.91 -2.47 31.04
C LYS A 814 11.98 -3.30 31.93
N ARG A 815 10.83 -2.75 32.33
CA ARG A 815 9.95 -3.36 33.34
C ARG A 815 8.77 -4.12 32.74
N ARG A 816 8.29 -3.72 31.56
CA ARG A 816 7.10 -4.27 30.92
C ARG A 816 7.16 -5.80 30.71
N PRO A 817 8.28 -6.44 30.32
CA PRO A 817 8.31 -7.88 30.09
C PRO A 817 7.89 -8.71 31.33
N ALA A 818 8.34 -8.30 32.52
CA ALA A 818 7.98 -8.99 33.75
C ALA A 818 6.47 -8.86 34.07
N PHE A 819 5.89 -7.68 33.86
CA PHE A 819 4.45 -7.48 34.03
C PHE A 819 3.63 -8.21 32.98
N ALA A 820 4.06 -8.20 31.72
CA ALA A 820 3.39 -8.93 30.64
C ALA A 820 3.35 -10.44 30.93
N ALA A 821 4.46 -11.05 31.36
CA ALA A 821 4.49 -12.45 31.78
C ALA A 821 3.56 -12.72 32.97
N GLN A 822 3.52 -11.81 33.94
CA GLN A 822 2.61 -11.91 35.08
C GLN A 822 1.13 -11.80 34.65
N HIS A 823 0.79 -10.87 33.77
CA HIS A 823 -0.56 -10.69 33.26
C HIS A 823 -1.03 -11.93 32.48
N LEU A 824 -0.15 -12.48 31.64
CA LEU A 824 -0.42 -13.72 30.90
C LEU A 824 -0.70 -14.89 31.85
N ALA A 825 0.10 -15.02 32.91
CA ALA A 825 -0.11 -16.06 33.92
C ALA A 825 -1.44 -15.91 34.67
N GLN A 826 -1.81 -14.67 35.02
CA GLN A 826 -3.04 -14.37 35.75
C GLN A 826 -4.28 -14.60 34.91
N GLU A 827 -4.28 -14.11 33.66
CA GLU A 827 -5.44 -14.16 32.78
C GLU A 827 -5.82 -15.60 32.42
N PHE A 828 -4.82 -16.46 32.16
CA PHE A 828 -5.06 -17.85 31.77
C PHE A 828 -4.88 -18.86 32.90
N GLY A 829 -4.69 -18.41 34.15
CA GLY A 829 -4.52 -19.28 35.31
C GLY A 829 -3.30 -20.21 35.21
N LEU A 830 -2.22 -19.74 34.56
CA LEU A 830 -1.02 -20.51 34.32
C LEU A 830 -0.22 -20.67 35.62
N ARG A 831 0.40 -21.84 35.79
CA ARG A 831 1.22 -22.17 36.96
C ARG A 831 2.70 -22.06 36.61
N ASP A 832 3.55 -22.07 37.64
CA ASP A 832 5.02 -22.17 37.67
C ASP A 832 5.73 -22.10 36.30
N SER A 833 6.67 -21.17 36.14
CA SER A 833 7.49 -21.11 34.92
C SER A 833 8.46 -22.30 34.84
N LEU A 834 8.83 -22.65 33.60
CA LEU A 834 9.89 -23.61 33.30
C LEU A 834 10.86 -23.02 32.28
N GLN A 835 12.10 -23.48 32.34
CA GLN A 835 13.11 -23.19 31.32
C GLN A 835 13.05 -24.22 30.19
N LEU A 836 12.92 -23.75 28.95
CA LEU A 836 13.06 -24.54 27.73
C LEU A 836 14.43 -24.25 27.12
N ASP A 837 15.27 -25.28 27.05
CA ASP A 837 16.58 -25.24 26.42
C ASP A 837 16.55 -26.00 25.09
N LEU A 838 16.75 -25.28 23.98
CA LEU A 838 16.81 -25.85 22.65
C LEU A 838 18.24 -25.81 22.11
N ALA A 839 18.64 -26.88 21.43
CA ALA A 839 19.93 -26.96 20.75
C ALA A 839 19.81 -27.65 19.40
N ILE A 840 20.78 -27.43 18.53
CA ILE A 840 20.87 -28.02 17.20
C ILE A 840 22.19 -28.77 17.10
N GLN A 841 22.16 -29.99 16.56
CA GLN A 841 23.33 -30.84 16.44
C GLN A 841 23.43 -31.53 15.07
N PRO A 842 24.54 -31.34 14.33
CA PRO A 842 25.63 -30.37 14.56
C PRO A 842 25.13 -28.92 14.50
N ALA A 843 25.82 -27.96 15.11
CA ALA A 843 25.43 -26.56 15.02
C ALA A 843 25.46 -26.07 13.56
N GLY A 844 24.51 -25.22 13.16
CA GLY A 844 24.44 -24.68 11.79
C GLY A 844 23.86 -25.61 10.73
N THR A 845 23.25 -26.75 11.12
CA THR A 845 22.71 -27.76 10.18
C THR A 845 21.20 -27.72 9.99
N GLY A 846 20.54 -26.76 10.64
CA GLY A 846 19.09 -26.57 10.63
C GLY A 846 18.67 -25.59 11.71
N SER A 847 17.37 -25.50 11.94
CA SER A 847 16.73 -24.65 12.94
C SER A 847 15.59 -25.40 13.64
N ILE A 848 15.09 -24.84 14.74
CA ILE A 848 13.87 -25.28 15.41
C ILE A 848 12.86 -24.14 15.36
N ARG A 849 11.73 -24.36 14.71
CA ARG A 849 10.60 -23.42 14.69
C ARG A 849 9.69 -23.66 15.90
N LEU A 850 9.45 -22.60 16.66
CA LEU A 850 8.43 -22.51 17.70
C LEU A 850 7.18 -21.81 17.15
N THR A 851 6.29 -21.32 18.02
CA THR A 851 4.99 -20.80 17.63
C THR A 851 5.08 -19.44 16.94
N GLY A 852 5.93 -18.54 17.42
CA GLY A 852 6.14 -17.20 16.87
C GLY A 852 7.57 -16.89 16.44
N ILE A 853 8.52 -17.80 16.63
CA ILE A 853 9.94 -17.59 16.33
C ILE A 853 10.59 -18.85 15.74
N GLU A 854 11.71 -18.66 15.07
CA GLU A 854 12.58 -19.74 14.61
C GLU A 854 13.99 -19.55 15.21
N VAL A 855 14.57 -20.62 15.76
CA VAL A 855 15.86 -20.58 16.43
C VAL A 855 16.88 -21.46 15.71
N ASP A 856 17.99 -20.86 15.31
CA ASP A 856 19.10 -21.47 14.54
C ASP A 856 20.36 -21.72 15.39
N ARG A 857 20.31 -21.35 16.66
CA ARG A 857 21.41 -21.41 17.64
C ARG A 857 20.87 -21.85 19.00
N PRO A 858 21.75 -22.24 19.95
CA PRO A 858 21.31 -22.60 21.29
C PRO A 858 20.41 -21.52 21.90
N TYR A 859 19.21 -21.92 22.30
CA TYR A 859 18.16 -21.02 22.77
C TYR A 859 17.73 -21.40 24.19
N GLN A 860 17.47 -20.39 25.01
CA GLN A 860 16.93 -20.54 26.35
C GLN A 860 15.76 -19.58 26.53
N GLY A 861 14.59 -20.12 26.84
CA GLY A 861 13.36 -19.35 27.07
C GLY A 861 12.60 -19.79 28.32
N GLN A 862 11.82 -18.88 28.89
CA GLN A 862 10.89 -19.13 29.99
C GLN A 862 9.47 -19.34 29.45
N TYR A 863 8.87 -20.48 29.79
CA TYR A 863 7.51 -20.89 29.37
C TYR A 863 6.69 -21.30 30.59
N PHE A 864 5.40 -21.60 30.38
CA PHE A 864 4.50 -22.03 31.44
C PHE A 864 4.31 -23.55 31.46
N GLN A 865 4.25 -24.13 32.65
CA GLN A 865 4.00 -25.57 32.80
C GLN A 865 2.61 -25.98 32.33
N ASN A 866 2.52 -27.19 31.80
CA ASN A 866 1.28 -27.80 31.29
C ASN A 866 0.62 -27.03 30.14
N VAL A 867 1.35 -26.13 29.49
CA VAL A 867 0.98 -25.59 28.16
C VAL A 867 1.74 -26.41 27.12
N PRO A 868 1.06 -27.08 26.19
CA PRO A 868 1.76 -27.81 25.14
C PRO A 868 2.55 -26.87 24.24
N ILE A 869 3.79 -27.24 23.88
CA ILE A 869 4.66 -26.45 23.00
C ILE A 869 4.91 -27.26 21.74
N ARG A 870 4.64 -26.65 20.57
CA ARG A 870 4.96 -27.21 19.27
C ARG A 870 6.40 -26.86 18.91
N LEU A 871 7.17 -27.86 18.47
CA LEU A 871 8.53 -27.72 17.97
C LEU A 871 8.61 -28.37 16.59
N THR A 872 9.14 -27.65 15.61
CA THR A 872 9.38 -28.19 14.27
C THR A 872 10.86 -28.10 13.94
N ALA A 873 11.51 -29.23 13.69
CA ALA A 873 12.87 -29.26 13.18
C ALA A 873 12.86 -28.94 11.68
N VAL A 874 13.55 -27.86 11.28
CA VAL A 874 13.68 -27.44 9.89
C VAL A 874 15.13 -27.68 9.46
N ALA A 875 15.35 -28.60 8.54
CA ALA A 875 16.70 -28.91 8.06
C ALA A 875 17.20 -27.80 7.14
N MET A 876 18.48 -27.44 7.27
CA MET A 876 19.15 -26.62 6.26
C MET A 876 19.30 -27.43 4.96
N GLU A 877 19.44 -26.74 3.82
CA GLU A 877 19.78 -27.41 2.56
C GLU A 877 21.03 -28.29 2.72
N GLY A 878 20.99 -29.49 2.14
CA GLY A 878 22.04 -30.51 2.33
C GLY A 878 21.94 -31.29 3.64
N PHE A 879 20.87 -31.13 4.44
CA PHE A 879 20.60 -31.89 5.65
C PHE A 879 19.20 -32.51 5.69
N ALA A 880 19.03 -33.51 6.54
CA ALA A 880 17.75 -34.10 6.89
C ALA A 880 17.69 -34.26 8.40
N PHE A 881 16.48 -34.15 8.92
CA PHE A 881 16.20 -34.45 10.30
C PHE A 881 16.56 -35.91 10.64
N ASP A 882 17.29 -36.10 11.75
CA ASP A 882 17.80 -37.38 12.25
C ASP A 882 17.21 -37.77 13.61
N GLY A 883 16.23 -37.00 14.10
CA GLY A 883 15.53 -37.25 15.36
C GLY A 883 15.81 -36.23 16.45
N TRP A 884 15.09 -36.36 17.55
CA TRP A 884 15.24 -35.53 18.74
C TRP A 884 16.17 -36.21 19.75
N SER A 885 16.82 -35.44 20.64
CA SER A 885 17.63 -36.01 21.72
C SER A 885 16.81 -36.75 22.76
N ASP A 886 15.54 -36.37 22.94
CA ASP A 886 14.62 -37.05 23.84
C ASP A 886 14.01 -38.26 23.11
N PRO A 887 14.28 -39.50 23.53
CA PRO A 887 13.72 -40.69 22.89
C PRO A 887 12.24 -40.94 23.26
N THR A 888 11.67 -40.17 24.19
CA THR A 888 10.29 -40.33 24.67
C THR A 888 9.27 -39.58 23.83
N VAL A 889 9.71 -38.60 23.03
CA VAL A 889 8.86 -37.91 22.05
C VAL A 889 8.84 -38.66 20.72
N PRO A 890 7.80 -38.47 19.88
CA PRO A 890 7.82 -38.94 18.49
C PRO A 890 9.09 -38.47 17.78
N GLN A 891 9.68 -39.33 16.95
CA GLN A 891 10.88 -38.99 16.17
C GLN A 891 10.46 -38.46 14.78
N GLU A 892 9.59 -37.46 14.80
CA GLU A 892 9.03 -36.77 13.64
C GLU A 892 9.52 -35.32 13.63
N GLU A 893 9.53 -34.67 12.46
CA GLU A 893 10.03 -33.29 12.32
C GLU A 893 9.24 -32.31 13.18
N GLU A 894 7.92 -32.46 13.23
CA GLU A 894 7.04 -31.70 14.12
C GLU A 894 6.64 -32.57 15.32
N ILE A 895 6.85 -32.03 16.53
CA ILE A 895 6.44 -32.65 17.78
C ILE A 895 5.70 -31.66 18.67
N GLN A 896 4.91 -32.19 19.59
CA GLN A 896 4.29 -31.44 20.67
C GLN A 896 4.77 -31.99 22.01
N ILE A 897 5.41 -31.15 22.80
CA ILE A 897 5.86 -31.47 24.15
C ILE A 897 4.91 -30.89 25.19
N LEU A 898 4.76 -31.56 26.33
CA LEU A 898 3.99 -31.06 27.48
C LEU A 898 4.89 -31.01 28.73
N PRO A 899 5.77 -30.00 28.83
CA PRO A 899 6.74 -29.93 29.91
C PRO A 899 6.07 -29.64 31.27
N GLN A 900 6.45 -30.43 32.28
CA GLN A 900 6.03 -30.26 33.69
C GLN A 900 7.13 -29.64 34.57
N GLY A 901 8.25 -29.25 33.96
CA GLY A 901 9.42 -28.66 34.59
C GLY A 901 10.42 -28.26 33.51
N ASN A 902 11.63 -27.87 33.91
CA ASN A 902 12.68 -27.50 32.95
C ASN A 902 12.90 -28.63 31.94
N TYR A 903 12.97 -28.28 30.66
CA TYR A 903 13.00 -29.22 29.56
C TYR A 903 14.12 -28.85 28.60
N GLN A 904 14.92 -29.83 28.22
CA GLN A 904 16.02 -29.66 27.27
C GLN A 904 15.85 -30.65 26.13
N ILE A 905 15.92 -30.16 24.90
CA ILE A 905 15.82 -31.01 23.72
C ILE A 905 16.71 -30.47 22.59
N THR A 906 17.33 -31.39 21.86
CA THR A 906 18.20 -31.10 20.74
C THR A 906 17.58 -31.69 19.47
N ALA A 907 17.43 -30.87 18.42
CA ALA A 907 17.16 -31.36 17.08
C ALA A 907 18.48 -31.88 16.48
N LYS A 908 18.47 -33.13 16.02
CA LYS A 908 19.62 -33.72 15.34
C LYS A 908 19.36 -33.71 13.85
N PHE A 909 20.37 -33.30 13.11
CA PHE A 909 20.37 -33.37 11.67
C PHE A 909 21.56 -34.20 11.20
N ARG A 910 21.37 -34.86 10.07
CA ARG A 910 22.43 -35.56 9.35
C ARG A 910 22.50 -34.98 7.95
N PRO A 911 23.69 -34.90 7.34
CA PRO A 911 23.76 -34.45 5.97
C PRO A 911 22.99 -35.38 5.02
N VAL A 912 22.51 -34.80 3.92
CA VAL A 912 21.82 -35.42 2.79
C VAL A 912 22.71 -35.22 1.58
N GLY A 913 23.12 -36.33 0.97
CA GLY A 913 24.28 -36.33 0.09
C GLY A 913 25.50 -36.87 0.82
N SER A 914 26.47 -37.37 0.07
CA SER A 914 27.62 -38.08 0.61
C SER A 914 28.94 -37.51 0.18
N VAL A 915 28.98 -36.64 -0.83
CA VAL A 915 30.21 -36.14 -1.47
C VAL A 915 30.17 -34.63 -1.60
N LEU A 916 31.27 -33.98 -1.20
CA LEU A 916 31.47 -32.53 -1.25
C LEU A 916 32.88 -32.19 -1.76
N ILE A 917 33.08 -30.93 -2.13
CA ILE A 917 34.36 -30.30 -2.44
C ILE A 917 35.08 -30.03 -1.12
N HIS A 918 36.28 -30.60 -0.96
CA HIS A 918 36.98 -30.73 0.31
C HIS A 918 38.28 -29.95 0.38
N GLU A 919 38.96 -29.81 -0.76
CA GLU A 919 40.22 -29.10 -0.89
C GLU A 919 40.34 -28.54 -2.32
N ILE A 920 40.90 -27.34 -2.46
CA ILE A 920 41.08 -26.65 -3.74
C ILE A 920 42.50 -26.09 -3.82
N ASN A 921 43.17 -26.37 -4.93
CA ASN A 921 44.41 -25.71 -5.34
C ASN A 921 44.17 -25.02 -6.69
N TYR A 922 44.12 -23.69 -6.66
CA TYR A 922 43.92 -22.85 -7.85
C TYR A 922 45.17 -22.05 -8.24
N ASN A 923 46.21 -22.07 -7.41
CA ASN A 923 47.50 -21.45 -7.71
C ASN A 923 48.62 -22.09 -6.89
N SER A 924 49.40 -23.00 -7.50
CA SER A 924 50.52 -23.66 -6.82
C SER A 924 51.75 -22.76 -6.64
N GLU A 925 52.55 -23.04 -5.62
CA GLU A 925 53.90 -22.46 -5.54
C GLU A 925 54.75 -22.92 -6.73
N ALA A 926 55.44 -21.99 -7.39
CA ALA A 926 56.26 -22.27 -8.58
C ALA A 926 57.33 -23.38 -8.40
N SER A 927 57.75 -23.67 -7.17
CA SER A 927 58.75 -24.71 -6.88
C SER A 927 58.15 -26.13 -6.73
N ALA A 928 56.82 -26.22 -6.58
CA ALA A 928 56.05 -27.45 -6.36
C ALA A 928 54.74 -27.43 -7.18
N ASP A 929 54.82 -26.94 -8.42
CA ASP A 929 53.68 -26.78 -9.32
C ASP A 929 53.00 -28.13 -9.62
N ALA A 930 51.72 -28.22 -9.22
CA ALA A 930 50.87 -29.39 -9.42
C ALA A 930 49.72 -29.13 -10.42
N GLY A 931 49.64 -27.93 -11.00
CA GLY A 931 48.48 -27.45 -11.74
C GLY A 931 47.22 -27.32 -10.86
N ASP A 932 46.09 -26.98 -11.47
CA ASP A 932 44.85 -26.81 -10.72
C ASP A 932 44.21 -28.15 -10.37
N TRP A 933 43.69 -28.26 -9.15
CA TRP A 933 43.00 -29.46 -8.70
C TRP A 933 41.97 -29.20 -7.61
N VAL A 934 40.95 -30.05 -7.58
CA VAL A 934 39.84 -30.05 -6.62
C VAL A 934 39.71 -31.46 -6.06
N GLU A 935 39.65 -31.57 -4.75
CA GLU A 935 39.41 -32.84 -4.08
C GLU A 935 37.94 -32.99 -3.69
N LEU A 936 37.39 -34.17 -4.00
CA LEU A 936 36.09 -34.61 -3.51
C LEU A 936 36.27 -35.54 -2.32
N PHE A 937 35.49 -35.33 -1.26
CA PHE A 937 35.46 -36.17 -0.08
C PHE A 937 34.09 -36.83 0.10
N ASN A 938 34.08 -38.15 0.23
CA ASN A 938 32.88 -38.87 0.65
C ASN A 938 32.81 -38.97 2.18
N PHE A 939 32.09 -38.04 2.81
CA PHE A 939 31.96 -38.00 4.27
C PHE A 939 30.93 -39.00 4.82
N SER A 940 30.21 -39.73 3.95
CA SER A 940 29.23 -40.74 4.38
C SER A 940 29.87 -42.08 4.78
N ASN A 941 29.05 -42.98 5.35
CA ASN A 941 29.45 -44.34 5.69
C ASN A 941 29.18 -45.36 4.56
N GLN A 942 28.79 -44.90 3.36
CA GLN A 942 28.54 -45.76 2.19
C GLN A 942 29.40 -45.34 1.01
N ALA A 943 29.69 -46.27 0.10
CA ALA A 943 30.33 -45.93 -1.16
C ALA A 943 29.32 -45.21 -2.07
N GLN A 944 29.75 -44.13 -2.71
CA GLN A 944 28.95 -43.35 -3.65
C GLN A 944 29.42 -43.62 -5.08
N ASP A 945 28.47 -43.88 -5.98
CA ASP A 945 28.73 -43.93 -7.41
C ASP A 945 28.66 -42.50 -7.97
N LEU A 946 29.74 -42.07 -8.61
CA LEU A 946 29.93 -40.75 -9.23
C LEU A 946 29.96 -40.83 -10.76
N SER A 947 29.53 -41.97 -11.32
CA SER A 947 29.43 -42.16 -12.76
C SER A 947 28.59 -41.06 -13.40
N GLY A 948 29.18 -40.28 -14.31
CA GLY A 948 28.45 -39.24 -15.04
C GLY A 948 28.21 -37.94 -14.26
N TRP A 949 28.74 -37.82 -13.03
CA TRP A 949 28.75 -36.55 -12.31
C TRP A 949 29.63 -35.53 -13.04
N GLU A 950 29.39 -34.25 -12.82
CA GLU A 950 30.09 -33.17 -13.52
C GLU A 950 30.74 -32.18 -12.56
N LEU A 951 31.99 -31.83 -12.82
CA LEU A 951 32.66 -30.66 -12.23
C LEU A 951 32.61 -29.50 -13.24
N ARG A 952 32.26 -28.30 -12.77
CA ARG A 952 32.23 -27.06 -13.58
C ARG A 952 32.83 -25.90 -12.80
N ASP A 953 33.40 -24.93 -13.52
CA ASP A 953 33.76 -23.62 -12.95
C ASP A 953 32.61 -22.60 -13.13
N ASP A 954 32.88 -21.29 -13.17
CA ASP A 954 31.87 -20.23 -13.44
C ASP A 954 31.13 -20.39 -14.77
N LEU A 955 31.74 -21.04 -15.78
CA LEU A 955 31.18 -21.18 -17.11
C LEU A 955 30.58 -22.59 -17.31
N ASP A 956 29.28 -22.67 -17.59
CA ASP A 956 28.62 -23.97 -17.88
C ASP A 956 29.24 -24.75 -19.06
N SER A 957 29.99 -24.07 -19.93
CA SER A 957 30.77 -24.71 -21.00
C SER A 957 32.03 -25.43 -20.53
N HIS A 958 32.59 -25.04 -19.39
CA HIS A 958 33.72 -25.69 -18.75
C HIS A 958 33.18 -26.82 -17.87
N ARG A 959 33.18 -28.03 -18.43
CA ARG A 959 32.58 -29.19 -17.78
C ARG A 959 33.47 -30.41 -17.92
N PHE A 960 33.65 -31.11 -16.81
CA PHE A 960 34.33 -32.39 -16.77
C PHE A 960 33.41 -33.46 -16.21
N VAL A 961 33.13 -34.47 -17.04
CA VAL A 961 32.23 -35.57 -16.70
C VAL A 961 33.06 -36.72 -16.14
N LEU A 962 32.76 -37.14 -14.92
CA LEU A 962 33.44 -38.24 -14.26
C LEU A 962 33.16 -39.56 -15.02
N PRO A 963 34.19 -40.37 -15.31
CA PRO A 963 34.03 -41.61 -16.06
C PRO A 963 33.03 -42.58 -15.43
N LEU A 964 32.32 -43.34 -16.27
CA LEU A 964 31.43 -44.40 -15.79
C LEU A 964 32.23 -45.44 -14.98
N GLY A 965 31.65 -45.88 -13.86
CA GLY A 965 32.27 -46.78 -12.88
C GLY A 965 33.13 -46.08 -11.82
N THR A 966 33.13 -44.74 -11.76
CA THR A 966 33.82 -44.00 -10.71
C THR A 966 33.07 -44.17 -9.38
N VAL A 967 33.65 -44.95 -8.46
CA VAL A 967 33.05 -45.20 -7.15
C VAL A 967 33.97 -44.66 -6.04
N LEU A 968 33.46 -43.69 -5.28
CA LEU A 968 34.15 -43.12 -4.13
C LEU A 968 33.70 -43.84 -2.86
N ARG A 969 34.62 -44.55 -2.21
CA ARG A 969 34.33 -45.32 -0.99
C ARG A 969 33.93 -44.42 0.16
N ALA A 970 33.21 -44.98 1.14
CA ALA A 970 32.93 -44.33 2.42
C ALA A 970 34.22 -43.80 3.06
N GLY A 971 34.24 -42.52 3.46
CA GLY A 971 35.43 -41.85 3.99
C GLY A 971 36.59 -41.71 3.00
N GLY A 972 36.34 -41.89 1.70
CA GLY A 972 37.35 -41.83 0.65
C GLY A 972 37.49 -40.45 0.04
N TYR A 973 38.68 -40.20 -0.53
CA TYR A 973 39.06 -38.97 -1.23
C TYR A 973 39.31 -39.25 -2.71
N LEU A 974 38.95 -38.30 -3.57
CA LEU A 974 39.18 -38.37 -5.01
C LEU A 974 39.61 -37.01 -5.52
N VAL A 975 40.84 -36.92 -6.01
CA VAL A 975 41.33 -35.70 -6.65
C VAL A 975 40.90 -35.66 -8.11
N LEU A 976 40.39 -34.50 -8.53
CA LEU A 976 40.16 -34.12 -9.91
C LEU A 976 41.19 -33.05 -10.26
N CYS A 977 41.84 -33.10 -11.43
CA CYS A 977 42.89 -32.13 -11.78
C CYS A 977 42.89 -31.72 -13.26
N GLU A 978 43.52 -30.58 -13.52
CA GLU A 978 43.74 -30.05 -14.86
C GLU A 978 44.74 -30.89 -15.67
N ASP A 979 45.88 -31.26 -15.08
CA ASP A 979 46.94 -32.07 -15.71
C ASP A 979 47.37 -33.22 -14.79
N GLN A 980 46.95 -34.44 -15.13
CA GLN A 980 47.25 -35.65 -14.36
C GLN A 980 48.74 -35.95 -14.28
N ALA A 981 49.50 -35.69 -15.35
CA ALA A 981 50.92 -36.00 -15.38
C ALA A 981 51.70 -35.03 -14.49
N LEU A 982 51.32 -33.76 -14.50
CA LEU A 982 51.88 -32.72 -13.64
C LEU A 982 51.54 -32.99 -12.17
N PHE A 983 50.26 -33.19 -11.85
CA PHE A 983 49.82 -33.50 -10.49
C PHE A 983 50.53 -34.74 -9.91
N GLN A 984 50.61 -35.83 -10.68
CA GLN A 984 51.28 -37.07 -10.26
C GLN A 984 52.80 -36.89 -10.07
N SER A 985 53.42 -35.88 -10.70
CA SER A 985 54.84 -35.59 -10.52
C SER A 985 55.13 -35.03 -9.12
N GLN A 986 54.18 -34.30 -8.53
CA GLN A 986 54.26 -33.77 -7.17
C GLN A 986 53.71 -34.74 -6.12
N PHE A 987 52.60 -35.42 -6.43
CA PHE A 987 51.89 -36.32 -5.51
C PHE A 987 51.83 -37.78 -6.01
N PRO A 988 52.96 -38.49 -6.07
CA PRO A 988 53.01 -39.85 -6.61
C PRO A 988 52.21 -40.82 -5.72
N GLY A 989 51.20 -41.46 -6.32
CA GLY A 989 50.39 -42.49 -5.67
C GLY A 989 49.04 -42.01 -5.12
N VAL A 990 48.71 -40.73 -5.24
CA VAL A 990 47.37 -40.21 -4.96
C VAL A 990 46.43 -40.56 -6.14
N PRO A 991 45.25 -41.19 -5.89
CA PRO A 991 44.25 -41.42 -6.93
C PRO A 991 43.74 -40.09 -7.50
N VAL A 992 43.82 -39.93 -8.83
CA VAL A 992 43.45 -38.70 -9.51
C VAL A 992 42.72 -38.98 -10.83
N LEU A 993 41.74 -38.13 -11.17
CA LEU A 993 41.04 -38.10 -12.45
C LEU A 993 41.23 -36.75 -13.14
N GLY A 994 41.29 -36.76 -14.46
CA GLY A 994 41.61 -35.62 -15.32
C GLY A 994 41.93 -36.16 -16.71
N ASP A 995 42.47 -35.38 -17.63
CA ASP A 995 42.65 -33.92 -17.60
C ASP A 995 41.29 -33.24 -17.83
N TRP A 996 40.86 -32.30 -16.96
CA TRP A 996 39.53 -31.70 -17.07
C TRP A 996 39.40 -30.58 -18.13
N GLY A 997 40.54 -30.03 -18.59
CA GLY A 997 40.63 -29.19 -19.79
C GLY A 997 40.35 -27.69 -19.66
N PHE A 998 40.30 -27.14 -18.44
CA PHE A 998 40.17 -25.72 -18.11
C PHE A 998 40.98 -25.41 -16.83
N GLY A 999 41.38 -24.17 -16.61
CA GLY A 999 42.13 -23.75 -15.42
C GLY A 999 41.24 -22.98 -14.46
N LEU A 1000 41.66 -22.90 -13.21
CA LEU A 1000 40.99 -22.14 -12.16
C LEU A 1000 41.56 -20.71 -12.03
N SER A 1001 40.75 -19.77 -11.55
CA SER A 1001 41.08 -18.36 -11.40
C SER A 1001 41.92 -18.10 -10.13
N GLY A 1002 43.02 -17.36 -10.27
CA GLY A 1002 43.83 -16.87 -9.14
C GLY A 1002 43.14 -15.84 -8.26
N ASN A 1003 42.13 -15.11 -8.79
CA ASN A 1003 41.44 -14.03 -8.10
C ASN A 1003 40.02 -14.45 -7.65
N GLY A 1004 39.79 -15.74 -7.44
CA GLY A 1004 38.47 -16.30 -7.12
C GLY A 1004 37.57 -16.62 -8.31
N GLU A 1005 36.68 -17.59 -8.10
CA GLU A 1005 35.57 -18.04 -8.98
C GLU A 1005 34.71 -19.11 -8.28
N GLN A 1006 33.73 -19.70 -9.00
CA GLN A 1006 32.98 -20.86 -8.52
C GLN A 1006 33.61 -22.20 -8.91
N VAL A 1007 33.52 -23.18 -8.01
CA VAL A 1007 33.64 -24.61 -8.30
C VAL A 1007 32.32 -25.29 -7.97
N ARG A 1008 31.73 -25.98 -8.94
CA ARG A 1008 30.37 -26.55 -8.85
C ARG A 1008 30.37 -28.03 -9.19
N LEU A 1009 29.70 -28.82 -8.36
CA LEU A 1009 29.56 -30.27 -8.51
C LEU A 1009 28.10 -30.64 -8.79
N PHE A 1010 27.85 -31.35 -9.90
CA PHE A 1010 26.52 -31.82 -10.30
C PHE A 1010 26.46 -33.35 -10.35
N ASP A 1011 25.30 -33.92 -10.02
CA ASP A 1011 25.06 -35.35 -10.24
C ASP A 1011 24.71 -35.70 -11.71
N ASP A 1012 24.54 -36.99 -11.99
CA ASP A 1012 24.21 -37.51 -13.31
C ASP A 1012 22.79 -37.13 -13.80
N ALA A 1013 21.95 -36.60 -12.92
CA ALA A 1013 20.64 -36.06 -13.24
C ALA A 1013 20.66 -34.52 -13.43
N GLY A 1014 21.82 -33.88 -13.27
CA GLY A 1014 22.00 -32.43 -13.41
C GLY A 1014 21.60 -31.62 -12.18
N ASN A 1015 21.41 -32.26 -11.02
CA ASN A 1015 21.17 -31.53 -9.77
C ASN A 1015 22.49 -31.05 -9.18
N LEU A 1016 22.52 -29.80 -8.69
CA LEU A 1016 23.65 -29.29 -7.93
C LEU A 1016 23.80 -30.09 -6.62
N ARG A 1017 25.02 -30.55 -6.35
CA ARG A 1017 25.37 -31.35 -5.16
C ARG A 1017 26.27 -30.61 -4.20
N ASP A 1018 27.16 -29.78 -4.71
CA ASP A 1018 27.98 -28.89 -3.89
C ASP A 1018 28.48 -27.70 -4.71
N LEU A 1019 28.77 -26.59 -4.03
CA LEU A 1019 29.21 -25.35 -4.63
C LEU A 1019 30.14 -24.59 -3.67
N VAL A 1020 31.18 -23.96 -4.21
CA VAL A 1020 32.11 -23.07 -3.50
C VAL A 1020 32.40 -21.85 -4.38
N HIS A 1021 32.11 -20.62 -3.91
CA HIS A 1021 32.68 -19.38 -4.45
C HIS A 1021 33.94 -19.03 -3.66
N TYR A 1022 35.12 -19.45 -4.12
CA TYR A 1022 36.37 -19.09 -3.41
C TYR A 1022 36.91 -17.74 -3.88
N ASP A 1023 37.73 -17.11 -3.04
CA ASP A 1023 38.40 -15.83 -3.31
C ASP A 1023 39.84 -15.85 -2.75
N ASP A 1024 40.66 -14.86 -3.10
CA ASP A 1024 42.01 -14.65 -2.56
C ASP A 1024 42.06 -13.53 -1.49
N GLU A 1025 40.91 -12.91 -1.17
CA GLU A 1025 40.75 -11.91 -0.12
C GLU A 1025 39.97 -12.41 1.12
N SER A 1026 40.29 -11.86 2.29
CA SER A 1026 39.58 -12.14 3.55
C SER A 1026 38.05 -11.98 3.40
N PRO A 1027 37.22 -12.94 3.84
CA PRO A 1027 37.51 -13.99 4.81
C PRO A 1027 38.22 -15.24 4.28
N TRP A 1028 38.50 -15.32 2.98
CA TRP A 1028 39.26 -16.41 2.39
C TRP A 1028 40.76 -16.31 2.72
N PRO A 1029 41.47 -17.45 2.86
CA PRO A 1029 42.91 -17.48 3.15
C PRO A 1029 43.77 -17.01 1.95
N PRO A 1030 44.43 -15.84 2.01
CA PRO A 1030 45.27 -15.35 0.91
C PRO A 1030 46.54 -16.19 0.71
N GLU A 1031 46.93 -17.01 1.69
CA GLU A 1031 48.10 -17.89 1.58
C GLU A 1031 47.90 -19.01 0.55
N ALA A 1032 46.66 -19.30 0.14
CA ALA A 1032 46.39 -20.30 -0.90
C ALA A 1032 46.68 -19.81 -2.33
N ASP A 1033 46.95 -18.51 -2.50
CA ASP A 1033 47.30 -17.91 -3.79
C ASP A 1033 48.82 -17.97 -4.04
N GLY A 1034 49.31 -19.13 -4.50
CA GLY A 1034 50.68 -19.27 -5.03
C GLY A 1034 51.81 -19.31 -3.99
N GLN A 1035 51.49 -19.34 -2.69
CA GLN A 1035 52.49 -19.39 -1.60
C GLN A 1035 52.74 -20.81 -1.06
N GLY A 1036 52.07 -21.82 -1.63
CA GLY A 1036 52.25 -23.23 -1.28
C GLY A 1036 50.98 -23.87 -0.72
N PRO A 1037 50.37 -23.35 0.36
CA PRO A 1037 49.14 -23.89 0.91
C PRO A 1037 48.01 -23.98 -0.12
N THR A 1038 47.09 -24.91 0.11
CA THR A 1038 45.81 -25.05 -0.59
C THR A 1038 44.67 -24.53 0.28
N LEU A 1039 43.49 -24.34 -0.30
CA LEU A 1039 42.26 -24.11 0.45
C LEU A 1039 41.72 -25.44 0.96
N GLU A 1040 41.73 -25.64 2.29
CA GLU A 1040 41.15 -26.80 2.95
C GLU A 1040 39.84 -26.43 3.65
N LEU A 1041 38.79 -27.21 3.41
CA LEU A 1041 37.52 -27.09 4.11
C LEU A 1041 37.69 -27.43 5.60
N TYR A 1042 37.20 -26.55 6.47
CA TYR A 1042 37.35 -26.68 7.93
C TYR A 1042 36.25 -27.56 8.55
N GLN A 1043 34.97 -27.27 8.29
CA GLN A 1043 33.84 -28.07 8.77
C GLN A 1043 32.99 -28.61 7.61
N PRO A 1044 33.03 -29.93 7.33
CA PRO A 1044 32.29 -30.58 6.24
C PRO A 1044 30.75 -30.51 6.30
N TRP A 1045 30.19 -29.92 7.37
CA TRP A 1045 28.75 -29.80 7.60
C TRP A 1045 28.28 -28.33 7.72
N LEU A 1046 29.15 -27.37 7.43
CA LEU A 1046 28.76 -25.97 7.27
C LEU A 1046 28.67 -25.64 5.79
N ASN A 1047 28.00 -24.53 5.44
CA ASN A 1047 27.91 -24.08 4.07
C ASN A 1047 29.33 -23.87 3.48
N ASN A 1048 29.59 -24.54 2.36
CA ASN A 1048 30.85 -24.50 1.62
C ASN A 1048 31.09 -23.14 0.95
N ASP A 1049 30.06 -22.30 0.85
CA ASP A 1049 30.15 -20.95 0.28
C ASP A 1049 30.60 -19.86 1.27
N LEU A 1050 30.76 -20.20 2.54
CA LEU A 1050 31.26 -19.28 3.56
C LEU A 1050 32.78 -19.34 3.63
N GLY A 1051 33.46 -18.25 3.26
CA GLY A 1051 34.93 -18.17 3.34
C GLY A 1051 35.48 -18.43 4.75
N GLU A 1052 34.73 -18.11 5.80
CA GLU A 1052 35.09 -18.41 7.20
C GLU A 1052 35.12 -19.92 7.51
N ASN A 1053 34.62 -20.77 6.62
CA ASN A 1053 34.70 -22.23 6.72
C ASN A 1053 35.89 -22.82 5.95
N TRP A 1054 36.73 -22.00 5.32
CA TRP A 1054 37.94 -22.44 4.60
C TRP A 1054 39.20 -21.92 5.27
N ARG A 1055 40.28 -22.70 5.22
CA ARG A 1055 41.57 -22.35 5.84
C ARG A 1055 42.71 -22.71 4.90
N ALA A 1056 43.79 -21.95 4.98
CA ALA A 1056 45.03 -22.34 4.33
C ALA A 1056 45.55 -23.64 4.97
N SER A 1057 45.91 -24.61 4.13
CA SER A 1057 46.54 -25.85 4.58
C SER A 1057 47.76 -25.57 5.46
N LEU A 1058 47.86 -26.29 6.57
CA LEU A 1058 49.06 -26.33 7.42
C LEU A 1058 50.17 -27.21 6.81
N ALA A 1059 49.82 -28.06 5.84
CA ALA A 1059 50.78 -28.76 4.99
C ALA A 1059 51.18 -27.86 3.81
N ALA A 1060 52.48 -27.78 3.52
CA ALA A 1060 53.04 -26.80 2.60
C ALA A 1060 52.49 -26.84 1.16
N HIS A 1061 51.86 -27.94 0.73
CA HIS A 1061 51.29 -28.12 -0.61
C HIS A 1061 49.93 -28.82 -0.57
N GLY A 1062 49.19 -28.67 0.54
CA GLY A 1062 47.91 -29.35 0.76
C GLY A 1062 48.02 -30.79 1.25
N THR A 1063 46.87 -31.47 1.35
CA THR A 1063 46.76 -32.87 1.79
C THR A 1063 46.02 -33.78 0.81
N PRO A 1064 46.32 -33.75 -0.50
CA PRO A 1064 45.58 -34.52 -1.49
C PRO A 1064 45.61 -36.03 -1.22
N GLY A 1065 44.43 -36.65 -1.33
CA GLY A 1065 44.17 -38.05 -1.04
C GLY A 1065 44.07 -38.38 0.45
N ALA A 1066 44.07 -37.39 1.34
CA ALA A 1066 44.12 -37.57 2.78
C ALA A 1066 43.17 -36.60 3.51
N LYS A 1067 43.16 -36.69 4.84
CA LYS A 1067 42.37 -35.78 5.67
C LYS A 1067 43.04 -34.41 5.72
N ASN A 1068 42.25 -33.35 5.52
CA ASN A 1068 42.65 -31.95 5.70
C ASN A 1068 43.46 -31.76 6.98
N SER A 1069 44.52 -30.98 6.85
CA SER A 1069 45.43 -30.62 7.95
C SER A 1069 44.75 -29.69 8.97
N VAL A 1070 43.75 -28.94 8.52
CA VAL A 1070 42.84 -28.15 9.36
C VAL A 1070 41.68 -29.03 9.83
N THR A 1071 41.39 -28.99 11.13
CA THR A 1071 40.31 -29.79 11.71
C THR A 1071 39.48 -28.97 12.69
N PRO A 1072 38.16 -29.19 12.76
CA PRO A 1072 37.26 -28.52 13.71
C PRO A 1072 37.79 -28.47 15.15
#